data_AF-A0A3A8IYW5-F1
#
_entry.id   AF-A0A3A8IYW5-F1
#
_cell.length_a   1.000
_cell.length_b   1.000
_cell.length_c   1.000
_cell.angle_alpha   90.00
_cell.angle_beta   90.00
_cell.angle_gamma   90.00
#
_symmetry.space_group_name_H-M   'P 1'
#
loop_
_entity.id
_entity.type
_entity.pdbx_description
1 polymer ?
#
loop_
_entity_poly.entity_id
_entity_poly.type
_entity_poly.pdbx_seq_one_letter_code
_entity_poly.pdbx_strand_id
1 'polypeptide(L)'
;MHSKRLQLFLNELKNELQGEDPPLRFSAYRSVGTAWTEEGTGNQADTTALAGISEALKCGSHWRATSSPVTFFPITFFDAVISVEFPTAPKAATRTYFAQRIDRCLRHSENEYRALYDTTTGLLSRAGLEAEVKSLLPAPSSSKTITTNMGEPSESIWVLALDIDHFKQINDTFGHLYGDIVLKCFAQRILNESQKSESKLSPGTRISVARAGGEEFFVIISGTTINSEVETLSESLRRITAETPLPTEAEWQSTYGGATSGLSFPHPSERKVTVSIGVSSGVLPKGKSGVQFVEQLKNEADAALYRAKTSGRNTVRWFSGILQSGGRILEHHQDTGIVAIDIGKQVKVRAGQEFLVYHPDFSGLTPFVFSDGRTKKRIGTYPKMHSGRIIAFDTQQEMSFCSVAEARGIKAFPPGSVLEAIPLGSITHLLPSSPINPIPATDLSSIERLSSTIEELSKSKSAFSVIVFALENAESLSESRGSVFINAALARLYDSIRQAFPILSAISQIQSTQFAIVFTGTASEPTVRALIEKALEQATSPSHGPASFGAGAFTATGGSQPPQLPAKHALEFARYAVSSDIREKEKLAFFLPQETWKVMQTARNADLRLKGIADYHKLKELGIQDARLENQATVCALEVAPPIPELALSASQNAVTIDPKPGMYWANRAIAEFFYGDRTRAYDAFVLAPEVTKVLEAPEGSLPQEGRRFEFYSIPYSLSIYEKRKQNPKFIDANTLTRYLEKALLTKVGLHLLTQSFFQEVEAALKDLAGGAVNS
;
A
#
# COMPACT_ATOMS: atom_id res chain seq x y z
N MET A 1 0.21 25.89 -17.37
CA MET A 1 0.72 26.86 -16.36
C MET A 1 -0.29 27.94 -16.01
N HIS A 2 -0.65 28.85 -16.94
CA HIS A 2 -1.50 30.03 -16.65
C HIS A 2 -2.84 29.68 -15.97
N SER A 3 -3.56 28.67 -16.47
CA SER A 3 -4.83 28.24 -15.86
C SER A 3 -4.69 27.76 -14.41
N LYS A 4 -3.58 27.08 -14.06
CA LYS A 4 -3.38 26.54 -12.71
C LYS A 4 -3.00 27.62 -11.69
N ARG A 5 -2.20 28.61 -12.13
CA ARG A 5 -1.90 29.83 -11.35
C ARG A 5 -3.15 30.65 -11.07
N LEU A 6 -3.98 30.83 -12.10
CA LEU A 6 -5.27 31.50 -11.95
C LEU A 6 -6.17 30.75 -10.95
N GLN A 7 -6.27 29.43 -11.02
CA GLN A 7 -7.05 28.65 -10.06
C GLN A 7 -6.59 28.81 -8.60
N LEU A 8 -5.27 28.81 -8.34
CA LEU A 8 -4.75 29.07 -6.99
C LEU A 8 -5.14 30.46 -6.49
N PHE A 9 -4.99 31.47 -7.35
CA PHE A 9 -5.41 32.83 -7.05
C PHE A 9 -6.92 32.94 -6.74
N LEU A 10 -7.77 32.29 -7.55
CA LEU A 10 -9.22 32.31 -7.34
C LEU A 10 -9.62 31.57 -6.07
N ASN A 11 -8.94 30.47 -5.70
CA ASN A 11 -9.19 29.75 -4.45
C ASN A 11 -8.81 30.59 -3.23
N GLU A 12 -7.63 31.23 -3.26
CA GLU A 12 -7.19 32.14 -2.21
C GLU A 12 -8.16 33.31 -2.04
N LEU A 13 -8.54 33.94 -3.15
CA LEU A 13 -9.49 35.04 -3.16
C LEU A 13 -10.86 34.62 -2.62
N LYS A 14 -11.33 33.41 -2.97
CA LYS A 14 -12.59 32.88 -2.46
C LYS A 14 -12.56 32.72 -0.94
N ASN A 15 -11.48 32.15 -0.39
CA ASN A 15 -11.33 31.99 1.06
C ASN A 15 -11.31 33.36 1.77
N GLU A 16 -10.58 34.33 1.20
CA GLU A 16 -10.48 35.69 1.73
C GLU A 16 -11.84 36.41 1.74
N LEU A 17 -12.64 36.30 0.67
CA LEU A 17 -13.94 36.98 0.54
C LEU A 17 -15.08 36.26 1.27
N GLN A 18 -14.97 34.95 1.51
CA GLN A 18 -15.91 34.19 2.34
C GLN A 18 -15.81 34.51 3.83
N GLY A 19 -14.66 35.04 4.28
CA GLY A 19 -14.45 35.48 5.66
C GLY A 19 -15.10 36.82 6.02
N GLU A 20 -15.72 37.52 5.06
CA GLU A 20 -16.41 38.79 5.29
C GLU A 20 -17.80 38.59 5.92
N ASP A 21 -18.27 39.58 6.69
CA ASP A 21 -19.63 39.60 7.25
C ASP A 21 -20.43 40.81 6.71
N PRO A 22 -21.39 40.61 5.77
CA PRO A 22 -21.75 39.34 5.13
C PRO A 22 -20.73 38.91 4.03
N PRO A 23 -20.69 37.61 3.67
CA PRO A 23 -19.79 37.10 2.65
C PRO A 23 -19.99 37.77 1.30
N LEU A 24 -18.90 38.15 0.63
CA LEU A 24 -18.95 38.83 -0.66
C LEU A 24 -18.94 37.83 -1.82
N ARG A 25 -19.76 38.11 -2.85
CA ARG A 25 -19.77 37.34 -4.09
C ARG A 25 -18.80 37.95 -5.09
N PHE A 26 -18.14 37.11 -5.87
CA PHE A 26 -17.26 37.55 -6.94
C PHE A 26 -17.38 36.64 -8.16
N SER A 27 -17.09 37.21 -9.33
CA SER A 27 -16.93 36.49 -10.60
C SER A 27 -15.59 36.86 -11.22
N ALA A 28 -14.97 35.91 -11.92
CA ALA A 28 -13.71 36.13 -12.61
C ALA A 28 -13.92 35.97 -14.11
N TYR A 29 -13.54 36.98 -14.89
CA TYR A 29 -13.69 36.97 -16.35
C TYR A 29 -12.31 36.95 -17.00
N ARG A 30 -12.13 36.11 -18.02
CA ARG A 30 -10.90 36.03 -18.82
C ARG A 30 -11.20 36.18 -20.30
N SER A 31 -10.27 36.77 -21.04
CA SER A 31 -10.36 36.86 -22.49
C SER A 31 -9.99 35.51 -23.14
N VAL A 32 -10.89 34.98 -23.98
CA VAL A 32 -10.66 33.81 -24.82
C VAL A 32 -10.99 34.20 -26.27
N GLY A 33 -9.95 34.48 -27.06
CA GLY A 33 -10.12 35.04 -28.40
C GLY A 33 -10.66 36.47 -28.35
N THR A 34 -11.82 36.72 -28.94
CA THR A 34 -12.49 38.04 -28.91
C THR A 34 -13.59 38.16 -27.86
N ALA A 35 -13.85 37.10 -27.09
CA ALA A 35 -14.93 37.05 -26.10
C ALA A 35 -14.40 37.02 -24.66
N TRP A 36 -15.17 37.55 -23.72
CA TRP A 36 -14.93 37.43 -22.29
C TRP A 36 -15.82 36.35 -21.72
N THR A 37 -15.23 35.40 -21.00
CA THR A 37 -15.94 34.27 -20.39
C THR A 37 -15.71 34.25 -18.89
N GLU A 38 -16.76 33.89 -18.15
CA GLU A 38 -16.69 33.70 -16.70
C GLU A 38 -16.02 32.35 -16.36
N GLU A 39 -14.97 32.40 -15.54
CA GLU A 39 -14.25 31.24 -15.04
C GLU A 39 -15.14 30.45 -14.06
N GLY A 40 -15.31 29.15 -14.31
CA GLY A 40 -16.15 28.25 -13.52
C GLY A 40 -17.46 27.87 -14.22
N THR A 41 -18.21 28.84 -14.75
CA THR A 41 -19.47 28.58 -15.48
C THR A 41 -19.24 28.40 -16.99
N GLY A 42 -18.19 29.01 -17.54
CA GLY A 42 -17.92 29.03 -18.98
C GLY A 42 -18.89 29.93 -19.78
N ASN A 43 -19.77 30.64 -19.09
CA ASN A 43 -20.74 31.53 -19.73
C ASN A 43 -20.02 32.77 -20.28
N GLN A 44 -20.50 33.28 -21.41
CA GLN A 44 -20.05 34.59 -21.90
C GLN A 44 -20.49 35.68 -20.94
N ALA A 45 -19.63 36.67 -20.74
CA ALA A 45 -19.95 37.86 -19.96
C ALA A 45 -21.17 38.57 -20.59
N ASP A 46 -22.17 38.89 -19.77
CA ASP A 46 -23.33 39.63 -20.23
C ASP A 46 -22.98 41.08 -20.61
N THR A 47 -23.93 41.80 -21.21
CA THR A 47 -23.72 43.19 -21.66
C THR A 47 -23.27 44.13 -20.55
N THR A 48 -23.68 43.88 -19.30
CA THR A 48 -23.36 44.71 -18.14
C THR A 48 -21.94 44.44 -17.66
N ALA A 49 -21.56 43.17 -17.57
CA ALA A 49 -20.20 42.74 -17.24
C ALA A 49 -19.21 43.19 -18.31
N LEU A 50 -19.54 43.08 -19.60
CA LEU A 50 -18.69 43.55 -20.70
C LEU A 50 -18.40 45.06 -20.63
N ALA A 51 -19.42 45.87 -20.33
CA ALA A 51 -19.24 47.30 -20.14
C ALA A 51 -18.31 47.60 -18.96
N GLY A 52 -18.49 46.90 -17.84
CA GLY A 52 -17.65 47.05 -16.65
C GLY A 52 -16.19 46.60 -16.85
N ILE A 53 -15.99 45.49 -17.56
CA ILE A 53 -14.67 44.99 -17.97
C ILE A 53 -13.96 46.01 -18.85
N SER A 54 -14.64 46.51 -19.89
CA SER A 54 -14.07 47.49 -20.83
C SER A 54 -13.62 48.77 -20.12
N GLU A 55 -14.44 49.32 -19.23
CA GLU A 55 -14.10 50.54 -18.49
C GLU A 55 -12.97 50.30 -17.47
N ALA A 56 -12.97 49.16 -16.76
CA ALA A 56 -11.90 48.81 -15.84
C ALA A 56 -10.54 48.69 -16.54
N LEU A 57 -10.51 48.05 -17.73
CA LEU A 57 -9.31 47.93 -18.54
C LEU A 57 -8.85 49.29 -19.09
N LYS A 58 -9.78 50.13 -19.56
CA LYS A 58 -9.47 51.47 -20.07
C LYS A 58 -8.90 52.40 -18.99
N CYS A 59 -9.44 52.33 -17.77
CA CYS A 59 -8.96 53.11 -16.63
C CYS A 59 -7.67 52.54 -16.01
N GLY A 60 -7.26 51.31 -16.38
CA GLY A 60 -6.09 50.62 -15.82
C GLY A 60 -6.16 50.39 -14.30
N SER A 61 -7.35 50.51 -13.70
CA SER A 61 -7.57 50.50 -12.26
C SER A 61 -9.00 50.07 -11.92
N HIS A 62 -9.28 49.87 -10.64
CA HIS A 62 -10.59 49.40 -10.19
C HIS A 62 -11.70 50.40 -10.54
N TRP A 63 -12.78 49.92 -11.16
CA TRP A 63 -13.85 50.75 -11.70
C TRP A 63 -15.23 50.27 -11.26
N ARG A 64 -16.19 51.20 -11.12
CA ARG A 64 -17.61 50.89 -10.96
C ARG A 64 -18.48 51.94 -11.64
N ALA A 65 -19.66 51.52 -12.10
CA ALA A 65 -20.69 52.45 -12.52
C ALA A 65 -21.24 53.28 -11.34
N THR A 66 -21.81 54.45 -11.64
CA THR A 66 -22.45 55.32 -10.65
C THR A 66 -23.54 54.54 -9.90
N SER A 67 -23.56 54.64 -8.57
CA SER A 67 -24.47 53.91 -7.68
C SER A 67 -24.50 52.38 -7.79
N SER A 68 -23.59 51.74 -8.56
CA SER A 68 -23.54 50.28 -8.65
C SER A 68 -22.89 49.64 -7.43
N PRO A 69 -23.46 48.53 -6.90
CA PRO A 69 -22.82 47.70 -5.87
C PRO A 69 -21.66 46.86 -6.41
N VAL A 70 -21.48 46.74 -7.72
CA VAL A 70 -20.43 45.90 -8.34
C VAL A 70 -19.22 46.73 -8.70
N THR A 71 -18.03 46.28 -8.28
CA THR A 71 -16.74 46.88 -8.67
C THR A 71 -15.90 45.87 -9.44
N PHE A 72 -15.26 46.32 -10.51
CA PHE A 72 -14.41 45.54 -11.39
C PHE A 72 -12.93 45.85 -11.11
N PHE A 73 -12.11 44.81 -10.99
CA PHE A 73 -10.68 44.88 -10.65
C PHE A 73 -9.87 44.19 -11.75
N PRO A 74 -9.10 44.93 -12.56
CA PRO A 74 -8.28 44.33 -13.59
C PRO A 74 -7.05 43.62 -12.97
N ILE A 75 -6.81 42.39 -13.40
CA ILE A 75 -5.66 41.55 -13.02
C ILE A 75 -4.83 41.33 -14.28
N THR A 76 -3.94 42.27 -14.55
CA THR A 76 -3.06 42.29 -15.73
C THR A 76 -2.21 41.02 -15.84
N PHE A 77 -1.84 40.42 -14.70
CA PHE A 77 -1.05 39.21 -14.66
C PHE A 77 -1.69 37.99 -15.34
N PHE A 78 -3.02 37.92 -15.38
CA PHE A 78 -3.77 36.79 -15.95
C PHE A 78 -4.64 37.17 -17.16
N ASP A 79 -4.51 38.42 -17.65
CA ASP A 79 -5.44 38.99 -18.63
C ASP A 79 -6.91 38.81 -18.20
N ALA A 80 -7.16 39.02 -16.91
CA ALA A 80 -8.44 38.75 -16.26
C ALA A 80 -9.01 40.00 -15.57
N VAL A 81 -10.33 40.01 -15.35
CA VAL A 81 -11.03 41.04 -14.55
C VAL A 81 -11.90 40.35 -13.51
N ILE A 82 -11.73 40.74 -12.25
CA ILE A 82 -12.54 40.24 -11.14
C ILE A 82 -13.66 41.24 -10.86
N SER A 83 -14.91 40.80 -10.85
CA SER A 83 -16.02 41.60 -10.31
C SER A 83 -16.30 41.18 -8.87
N VAL A 84 -16.51 42.14 -7.98
CA VAL A 84 -16.94 41.90 -6.59
C VAL A 84 -18.24 42.65 -6.34
N GLU A 85 -19.23 41.93 -5.84
CA GLU A 85 -20.56 42.45 -5.49
C GLU A 85 -20.61 42.80 -4.00
N PHE A 86 -20.83 44.09 -3.71
CA PHE A 86 -20.93 44.61 -2.34
C PHE A 86 -22.39 44.80 -1.92
N PRO A 87 -22.72 44.76 -0.61
CA PRO A 87 -24.09 45.00 -0.13
C PRO A 87 -24.63 46.39 -0.51
N THR A 88 -23.74 47.38 -0.63
CA THR A 88 -24.05 48.75 -1.05
C THR A 88 -22.94 49.31 -1.93
N ALA A 89 -23.23 50.36 -2.70
CA ALA A 89 -22.25 50.98 -3.61
C ALA A 89 -20.99 51.45 -2.85
N PRO A 90 -19.81 50.84 -3.08
CA PRO A 90 -18.65 51.07 -2.23
C PRO A 90 -18.03 52.46 -2.48
N LYS A 91 -17.55 53.08 -1.39
CA LYS A 91 -16.77 54.34 -1.43
C LYS A 91 -15.38 54.09 -2.03
N ALA A 92 -14.69 55.15 -2.44
CA ALA A 92 -13.35 55.04 -3.05
C ALA A 92 -12.35 54.32 -2.12
N ALA A 93 -12.32 54.65 -0.82
CA ALA A 93 -11.46 53.99 0.16
C ALA A 93 -11.69 52.48 0.25
N THR A 94 -12.96 52.05 0.24
CA THR A 94 -13.33 50.62 0.25
C THR A 94 -12.82 49.90 -1.00
N ARG A 95 -12.97 50.50 -2.18
CA ARG A 95 -12.46 49.89 -3.43
C ARG A 95 -10.93 49.80 -3.44
N THR A 96 -10.23 50.83 -2.96
CA THR A 96 -8.77 50.79 -2.81
C THR A 96 -8.33 49.70 -1.83
N TYR A 97 -9.04 49.54 -0.70
CA TYR A 97 -8.78 48.48 0.28
C TYR A 97 -8.92 47.08 -0.34
N PHE A 98 -10.01 46.82 -1.07
CA PHE A 98 -10.20 45.52 -1.74
C PHE A 98 -9.21 45.31 -2.89
N ALA A 99 -8.83 46.35 -3.62
CA ALA A 99 -7.76 46.24 -4.63
C ALA A 99 -6.42 45.79 -3.99
N GLN A 100 -6.07 46.33 -2.82
CA GLN A 100 -4.86 45.92 -2.08
C GLN A 100 -4.95 44.48 -1.55
N ARG A 101 -6.13 44.02 -1.13
CA ARG A 101 -6.34 42.64 -0.69
C ARG A 101 -6.28 41.64 -1.83
N ILE A 102 -6.89 41.97 -2.96
CA ILE A 102 -6.81 41.15 -4.18
C ILE A 102 -5.35 41.04 -4.64
N ASP A 103 -4.59 42.12 -4.61
CA ASP A 103 -3.14 42.10 -4.89
C ASP A 103 -2.35 41.25 -3.88
N ARG A 104 -2.73 41.25 -2.60
CA ARG A 104 -2.14 40.36 -1.58
C ARG A 104 -2.43 38.89 -1.90
N CYS A 105 -3.67 38.56 -2.26
CA CYS A 105 -4.06 37.20 -2.65
C CYS A 105 -3.28 36.74 -3.90
N LEU A 106 -3.10 37.64 -4.87
CA LEU A 106 -2.28 37.38 -6.06
C LEU A 106 -0.83 37.08 -5.67
N ARG A 107 -0.21 37.91 -4.82
CA ARG A 107 1.16 37.66 -4.35
C ARG A 107 1.28 36.37 -3.54
N HIS A 108 0.30 36.05 -2.71
CA HIS A 108 0.29 34.83 -1.91
C HIS A 108 0.19 33.58 -2.78
N SER A 109 -0.81 33.52 -3.66
CA SER A 109 -1.01 32.41 -4.61
C SER A 109 0.17 32.24 -5.58
N GLU A 110 0.84 33.33 -5.96
CA GLU A 110 2.06 33.27 -6.77
C GLU A 110 3.26 32.69 -6.00
N ASN A 111 3.42 33.04 -4.72
CA ASN A 111 4.42 32.44 -3.86
C ASN A 111 4.14 30.96 -3.61
N GLU A 112 2.87 30.60 -3.40
CA GLU A 112 2.44 29.21 -3.28
C GLU A 112 2.74 28.43 -4.57
N TYR A 113 2.43 29.00 -5.73
CA TYR A 113 2.74 28.38 -7.03
C TYR A 113 4.24 28.13 -7.17
N ARG A 114 5.09 29.11 -6.84
CA ARG A 114 6.56 28.98 -6.90
C ARG A 114 7.11 27.96 -5.92
N ALA A 115 6.42 27.72 -4.80
CA ALA A 115 6.79 26.69 -3.84
C ALA A 115 6.44 25.29 -4.38
N LEU A 116 5.24 25.12 -4.95
CA LEU A 116 4.70 23.81 -5.34
C LEU A 116 5.02 23.40 -6.78
N TYR A 117 5.39 24.32 -7.66
CA TYR A 117 5.60 24.05 -9.08
C TYR A 117 6.95 24.55 -9.58
N ASP A 118 7.56 23.79 -10.49
CA ASP A 118 8.76 24.23 -11.21
C ASP A 118 8.37 25.32 -12.22
N THR A 119 8.99 26.50 -12.10
CA THR A 119 8.66 27.67 -12.94
C THR A 119 9.06 27.49 -14.40
N THR A 120 10.00 26.57 -14.69
CA THR A 120 10.46 26.31 -16.07
C THR A 120 9.48 25.42 -16.81
N THR A 121 9.07 24.31 -16.19
CA THR A 121 8.29 23.24 -16.84
C THR A 121 6.82 23.23 -16.45
N GLY A 122 6.46 23.83 -15.33
CA GLY A 122 5.08 23.92 -14.83
C GLY A 122 4.58 22.63 -14.21
N LEU A 123 5.43 21.62 -14.12
CA LEU A 123 5.24 20.41 -13.34
C LEU A 123 5.38 20.73 -11.85
N LEU A 124 5.05 19.76 -11.00
CA LEU A 124 5.30 19.89 -9.56
C LEU A 124 6.81 20.05 -9.32
N SER A 125 7.16 20.91 -8.38
CA SER A 125 8.50 20.97 -7.83
C SER A 125 8.74 19.74 -6.93
N ARG A 126 9.97 19.57 -6.44
CA ARG A 126 10.26 18.61 -5.37
C ARG A 126 9.31 18.77 -4.17
N ALA A 127 9.12 20.01 -3.70
CA ALA A 127 8.25 20.32 -2.58
C ALA A 127 6.77 20.07 -2.91
N GLY A 128 6.35 20.37 -4.15
CA GLY A 128 5.00 20.06 -4.62
C GLY A 128 4.70 18.57 -4.66
N LEU A 129 5.66 17.76 -5.12
CA LEU A 129 5.54 16.31 -5.13
C LEU A 129 5.45 15.75 -3.71
N GLU A 130 6.29 16.23 -2.79
CA GLU A 130 6.26 15.83 -1.37
C GLU A 130 4.90 16.19 -0.72
N ALA A 131 4.35 17.36 -1.03
CA ALA A 131 3.03 17.78 -0.56
C ALA A 131 1.90 16.90 -1.14
N GLU A 132 1.96 16.57 -2.43
CA GLU A 132 0.97 15.70 -3.07
C GLU A 132 1.03 14.29 -2.50
N VAL A 133 2.22 13.70 -2.36
CA VAL A 133 2.41 12.40 -1.71
C VAL A 133 1.82 12.40 -0.30
N LYS A 134 2.07 13.45 0.50
CA LYS A 134 1.51 13.58 1.83
C LYS A 134 -0.03 13.59 1.84
N SER A 135 -0.65 14.15 0.79
CA SER A 135 -2.10 14.16 0.62
C SER A 135 -2.69 12.85 0.09
N LEU A 136 -1.89 12.06 -0.64
CA LEU A 136 -2.29 10.77 -1.23
C LEU A 136 -2.21 9.62 -0.22
N LEU A 137 -1.38 9.77 0.81
CA LEU A 137 -1.28 8.80 1.88
C LEU A 137 -2.53 8.90 2.77
N PRO A 138 -3.30 7.82 2.96
CA PRO A 138 -4.40 7.84 3.91
C PRO A 138 -3.88 8.28 5.29
N ALA A 139 -4.67 9.07 6.02
CA ALA A 139 -4.47 9.21 7.46
C ALA A 139 -4.37 7.80 8.07
N PRO A 140 -3.58 7.58 9.13
CA PRO A 140 -3.24 6.24 9.67
C PRO A 140 -4.42 5.34 10.10
N SER A 141 -5.66 5.70 9.81
CA SER A 141 -6.90 5.02 10.18
C SER A 141 -7.61 4.31 9.03
N SER A 142 -7.15 4.39 7.78
CA SER A 142 -7.82 3.72 6.65
C SER A 142 -6.85 2.98 5.75
N SER A 143 -6.33 1.85 6.23
CA SER A 143 -5.73 0.85 5.34
C SER A 143 -6.63 -0.38 5.29
N LYS A 144 -7.34 -0.51 4.17
CA LYS A 144 -7.69 -1.83 3.61
C LYS A 144 -6.38 -2.54 3.28
N THR A 145 -5.79 -3.22 4.26
CA THR A 145 -4.76 -4.23 4.01
C THR A 145 -5.46 -5.58 3.96
N ILE A 146 -5.94 -5.95 2.79
CA ILE A 146 -6.10 -7.37 2.46
C ILE A 146 -4.68 -7.89 2.25
N THR A 147 -4.30 -8.89 3.04
CA THR A 147 -3.12 -9.70 2.76
C THR A 147 -3.51 -10.64 1.64
N THR A 148 -3.05 -10.37 0.42
CA THR A 148 -3.09 -11.38 -0.63
C THR A 148 -1.67 -11.80 -0.97
N ASN A 149 -1.26 -12.92 -0.37
CA ASN A 149 -0.24 -13.80 -0.94
C ASN A 149 -0.77 -14.53 -2.20
N MET A 150 -1.68 -13.93 -2.95
CA MET A 150 -2.29 -14.45 -4.18
C MET A 150 -2.82 -13.28 -5.01
N GLY A 151 -2.04 -12.76 -5.96
CA GLY A 151 -2.50 -12.13 -7.21
C GLY A 151 -3.53 -10.99 -7.23
N GLU A 152 -4.08 -10.53 -6.11
CA GLU A 152 -5.07 -9.44 -6.11
C GLU A 152 -4.41 -8.07 -5.90
N PRO A 153 -4.89 -7.02 -6.60
CA PRO A 153 -4.23 -5.75 -6.61
C PRO A 153 -4.48 -5.01 -5.28
N SER A 154 -3.39 -4.58 -4.65
CA SER A 154 -3.39 -3.83 -3.38
C SER A 154 -2.99 -2.37 -3.62
N GLU A 155 -3.41 -1.47 -2.73
CA GLU A 155 -2.94 -0.09 -2.75
C GLU A 155 -1.42 -0.07 -2.64
N SER A 156 -0.78 0.43 -3.69
CA SER A 156 0.66 0.46 -3.84
C SER A 156 1.10 1.84 -4.31
N ILE A 157 2.36 2.16 -4.03
CA ILE A 157 3.02 3.37 -4.50
C ILE A 157 4.13 2.92 -5.44
N TRP A 158 4.19 3.56 -6.61
CA TRP A 158 5.23 3.35 -7.61
C TRP A 158 5.93 4.67 -7.84
N VAL A 159 7.25 4.60 -7.91
CA VAL A 159 8.09 5.74 -8.22
C VAL A 159 8.91 5.41 -9.46
N LEU A 160 8.76 6.24 -10.48
CA LEU A 160 9.59 6.23 -11.66
C LEU A 160 10.52 7.45 -11.57
N ALA A 161 11.83 7.22 -11.53
CA ALA A 161 12.86 8.23 -11.67
C ALA A 161 13.27 8.30 -13.15
N LEU A 162 13.22 9.48 -13.75
CA LEU A 162 13.49 9.70 -15.16
C LEU A 162 14.59 10.74 -15.31
N ASP A 163 15.51 10.49 -16.24
CA ASP A 163 16.59 11.41 -16.56
C ASP A 163 16.87 11.44 -18.05
N ILE A 164 16.99 12.65 -18.59
CA ILE A 164 17.23 12.88 -20.01
C ILE A 164 18.68 12.53 -20.34
N ASP A 165 18.86 11.53 -21.18
CA ASP A 165 20.18 11.03 -21.55
C ASP A 165 21.01 12.13 -22.23
N HIS A 166 22.24 12.31 -21.76
CA HIS A 166 23.22 13.26 -22.31
C HIS A 166 22.78 14.74 -22.24
N PHE A 167 21.89 15.12 -21.31
CA PHE A 167 21.42 16.51 -21.22
C PHE A 167 22.54 17.54 -20.98
N LYS A 168 23.55 17.21 -20.18
CA LYS A 168 24.75 18.06 -20.05
C LYS A 168 25.41 18.35 -21.41
N GLN A 169 25.55 17.34 -22.27
CA GLN A 169 26.12 17.53 -23.61
C GLN A 169 25.25 18.45 -24.49
N ILE A 170 23.92 18.37 -24.33
CA ILE A 170 22.99 19.28 -25.01
C ILE A 170 23.25 20.73 -24.57
N ASN A 171 23.36 20.97 -23.27
CA ASN A 171 23.68 22.31 -22.74
C ASN A 171 25.06 22.81 -23.20
N ASP A 172 26.07 21.96 -23.14
CA ASP A 172 27.44 22.31 -23.51
C ASP A 172 27.55 22.65 -25.02
N THR A 173 26.69 22.03 -25.86
CA THR A 173 26.71 22.22 -27.32
C THR A 173 25.82 23.36 -27.80
N PHE A 174 24.62 23.50 -27.24
CA PHE A 174 23.57 24.42 -27.75
C PHE A 174 23.19 25.54 -26.78
N GLY A 175 23.80 25.55 -25.58
CA GLY A 175 23.55 26.53 -24.54
C GLY A 175 22.33 26.23 -23.67
N HIS A 176 22.31 26.84 -22.47
CA HIS A 176 21.26 26.62 -21.47
C HIS A 176 19.86 27.01 -21.94
N LEU A 177 19.73 28.02 -22.81
CA LEU A 177 18.43 28.38 -23.37
C LEU A 177 17.83 27.22 -24.19
N TYR A 178 18.65 26.50 -24.96
CA TYR A 178 18.21 25.29 -25.65
C TYR A 178 17.94 24.14 -24.68
N GLY A 179 18.73 24.01 -23.61
CA GLY A 179 18.43 23.08 -22.51
C GLY A 179 17.04 23.28 -21.89
N ASP A 180 16.68 24.52 -21.58
CA ASP A 180 15.36 24.87 -21.03
C ASP A 180 14.22 24.50 -21.98
N ILE A 181 14.46 24.59 -23.29
CA ILE A 181 13.54 24.13 -24.34
C ILE A 181 13.35 22.62 -24.24
N VAL A 182 14.44 21.86 -24.20
CA VAL A 182 14.39 20.40 -24.08
C VAL A 182 13.61 19.98 -22.84
N LEU A 183 13.87 20.64 -21.69
CA LEU A 183 13.17 20.37 -20.44
C LEU A 183 11.66 20.63 -20.53
N LYS A 184 11.24 21.76 -21.12
CA LYS A 184 9.82 22.10 -21.32
C LYS A 184 9.11 21.10 -22.23
N CYS A 185 9.75 20.74 -23.35
CA CYS A 185 9.18 19.78 -24.29
C CYS A 185 9.08 18.38 -23.65
N PHE A 186 10.12 17.94 -22.96
CA PHE A 186 10.12 16.66 -22.25
C PHE A 186 9.02 16.62 -21.19
N ALA A 187 8.93 17.65 -20.34
CA ALA A 187 7.90 17.80 -19.32
C ALA A 187 6.48 17.68 -19.88
N GLN A 188 6.19 18.37 -20.99
CA GLN A 188 4.88 18.32 -21.62
C GLN A 188 4.57 16.93 -22.19
N ARG A 189 5.56 16.24 -22.77
CA ARG A 189 5.40 14.88 -23.32
C ARG A 189 5.06 13.88 -22.22
N ILE A 190 5.85 13.87 -21.14
CA ILE A 190 5.62 12.92 -20.05
C ILE A 190 4.29 13.20 -19.36
N LEU A 191 3.91 14.47 -19.17
CA LEU A 191 2.62 14.83 -18.58
C LEU A 191 1.45 14.37 -19.45
N ASN A 192 1.49 14.63 -20.76
CA ASN A 192 0.43 14.23 -21.69
C ASN A 192 0.29 12.71 -21.76
N GLU A 193 1.41 11.99 -21.83
CA GLU A 193 1.39 10.53 -21.90
C GLU A 193 0.93 9.90 -20.58
N SER A 194 1.31 10.47 -19.43
CA SER A 194 0.79 10.08 -18.12
C SER A 194 -0.73 10.29 -18.05
N GLN A 195 -1.24 11.48 -18.38
CA GLN A 195 -2.69 11.77 -18.35
C GLN A 195 -3.51 10.86 -19.27
N LYS A 196 -2.99 10.62 -20.48
CA LYS A 196 -3.62 9.69 -21.44
C LYS A 196 -3.67 8.27 -20.89
N SER A 197 -2.63 7.85 -20.19
CA SER A 197 -2.52 6.51 -19.63
C SER A 197 -3.34 6.32 -18.36
N GLU A 198 -3.55 7.38 -17.57
CA GLU A 198 -4.34 7.34 -16.33
C GLU A 198 -5.75 6.76 -16.55
N SER A 199 -6.40 7.14 -17.65
CA SER A 199 -7.72 6.59 -18.04
C SER A 199 -7.75 5.09 -18.35
N LYS A 200 -6.58 4.48 -18.58
CA LYS A 200 -6.42 3.06 -18.90
C LYS A 200 -5.96 2.23 -17.70
N LEU A 201 -5.60 2.88 -16.60
CA LEU A 201 -5.19 2.22 -15.37
C LEU A 201 -6.42 1.76 -14.57
N SER A 202 -6.18 0.82 -13.67
CA SER A 202 -7.16 0.35 -12.70
C SER A 202 -7.84 1.51 -11.95
N PRO A 203 -9.18 1.45 -11.71
CA PRO A 203 -9.93 2.52 -11.06
C PRO A 203 -9.36 2.92 -9.69
N GLY A 204 -9.32 4.23 -9.42
CA GLY A 204 -8.73 4.77 -8.19
C GLY A 204 -7.21 4.98 -8.25
N THR A 205 -6.58 4.74 -9.41
CA THR A 205 -5.19 5.09 -9.66
C THR A 205 -5.06 6.57 -10.00
N ARG A 206 -4.02 7.22 -9.46
CA ARG A 206 -3.66 8.61 -9.76
C ARG A 206 -2.20 8.72 -10.15
N ILE A 207 -1.90 9.52 -11.17
CA ILE A 207 -0.54 9.79 -11.64
C ILE A 207 -0.15 11.23 -11.35
N SER A 208 0.99 11.41 -10.67
CA SER A 208 1.58 12.73 -10.38
C SER A 208 2.92 12.84 -11.08
N VAL A 209 3.20 13.99 -11.71
CA VAL A 209 4.42 14.22 -12.49
C VAL A 209 5.15 15.46 -11.96
N ALA A 210 6.43 15.31 -11.67
CA ALA A 210 7.26 16.34 -11.06
C ALA A 210 8.63 16.46 -11.71
N ARG A 211 9.25 17.62 -11.52
CA ARG A 211 10.67 17.87 -11.77
C ARG A 211 11.34 18.21 -10.45
N ALA A 212 12.31 17.40 -10.03
CA ALA A 212 13.03 17.64 -8.78
C ALA A 212 14.08 18.75 -8.93
N GLY A 213 14.71 18.84 -10.09
CA GLY A 213 15.74 19.83 -10.42
C GLY A 213 16.60 19.34 -11.59
N GLY A 214 17.33 20.24 -12.26
CA GLY A 214 18.20 19.85 -13.39
C GLY A 214 17.45 19.07 -14.48
N GLU A 215 17.96 17.91 -14.86
CA GLU A 215 17.34 16.96 -15.80
C GLU A 215 16.56 15.82 -15.13
N GLU A 216 16.29 15.91 -13.82
CA GLU A 216 15.67 14.85 -13.02
C GLU A 216 14.15 15.05 -12.86
N PHE A 217 13.40 14.05 -13.29
CA PHE A 217 11.94 14.01 -13.25
C PHE A 217 11.45 12.79 -12.50
N PHE A 218 10.28 12.91 -11.87
CA PHE A 218 9.63 11.82 -11.16
C PHE A 218 8.19 11.66 -11.64
N VAL A 219 7.77 10.41 -11.79
CA VAL A 219 6.37 10.03 -11.93
C VAL A 219 5.99 9.17 -10.73
N ILE A 220 4.97 9.58 -9.98
CA ILE A 220 4.42 8.81 -8.86
C ILE A 220 3.05 8.27 -9.25
N ILE A 221 2.85 6.99 -9.03
CA ILE A 221 1.57 6.31 -9.24
C ILE A 221 1.10 5.83 -7.87
N SER A 222 -0.11 6.24 -7.48
CA SER A 222 -0.73 5.84 -6.22
C SER A 222 -2.07 5.18 -6.49
N GLY A 223 -2.35 4.08 -5.79
CA GLY A 223 -3.62 3.37 -5.86
C GLY A 223 -3.43 1.88 -6.17
N THR A 224 -4.50 1.26 -6.65
CA THR A 224 -4.55 -0.16 -6.97
C THR A 224 -4.06 -0.36 -8.41
N THR A 225 -2.81 -0.80 -8.61
CA THR A 225 -2.22 -1.03 -9.95
C THR A 225 -1.32 -2.27 -9.95
N ILE A 226 -0.98 -2.78 -11.15
CA ILE A 226 -0.19 -4.00 -11.35
C ILE A 226 1.08 -3.74 -12.17
N ASN A 227 2.07 -4.64 -12.06
CA ASN A 227 3.37 -4.54 -12.77
C ASN A 227 3.21 -4.25 -14.27
N SER A 228 2.31 -4.95 -14.97
CA SER A 228 2.16 -4.85 -16.43
C SER A 228 1.60 -3.49 -16.89
N GLU A 229 0.77 -2.85 -16.06
CA GLU A 229 0.26 -1.50 -16.34
C GLU A 229 1.40 -0.48 -16.26
N VAL A 230 2.21 -0.56 -15.19
CA VAL A 230 3.35 0.34 -14.98
C VAL A 230 4.47 0.08 -15.99
N GLU A 231 4.68 -1.17 -16.40
CA GLU A 231 5.58 -1.53 -17.50
C GLU A 231 5.14 -0.86 -18.81
N THR A 232 3.85 -0.94 -19.14
CA THR A 232 3.30 -0.31 -20.35
C THR A 232 3.49 1.21 -20.32
N LEU A 233 3.21 1.86 -19.19
CA LEU A 233 3.40 3.30 -19.02
C LEU A 233 4.88 3.70 -19.15
N SER A 234 5.77 3.04 -18.41
CA SER A 234 7.20 3.36 -18.41
C SER A 234 7.84 3.18 -19.80
N GLU A 235 7.50 2.10 -20.51
CA GLU A 235 7.94 1.92 -21.90
C GLU A 235 7.32 2.93 -22.86
N SER A 236 6.05 3.34 -22.65
CA SER A 236 5.44 4.40 -23.46
C SER A 236 6.15 5.74 -23.27
N LEU A 237 6.47 6.12 -22.01
CA LEU A 237 7.22 7.33 -21.67
C LEU A 237 8.63 7.32 -22.32
N ARG A 238 9.31 6.18 -22.27
CA ARG A 238 10.61 6.01 -22.95
C ARG A 238 10.48 6.16 -24.46
N ARG A 239 9.52 5.46 -25.05
CA ARG A 239 9.31 5.42 -26.51
C ARG A 239 8.89 6.77 -27.06
N ILE A 240 7.91 7.45 -26.46
CA ILE A 240 7.44 8.76 -26.92
C ILE A 240 8.56 9.79 -26.89
N THR A 241 9.46 9.70 -25.91
CA THR A 241 10.64 10.56 -25.81
C THR A 241 11.61 10.30 -26.96
N ALA A 242 11.96 9.03 -27.20
CA ALA A 242 12.93 8.62 -28.22
C ALA A 242 12.43 8.81 -29.67
N GLU A 243 11.13 8.60 -29.92
CA GLU A 243 10.56 8.61 -31.26
C GLU A 243 10.12 10.00 -31.72
N THR A 244 9.78 10.89 -30.79
CA THR A 244 9.28 12.23 -31.12
C THR A 244 10.43 13.25 -31.17
N PRO A 245 10.78 13.83 -32.33
CA PRO A 245 11.79 14.88 -32.40
C PRO A 245 11.32 16.14 -31.66
N LEU A 246 12.24 16.90 -31.05
CA LEU A 246 11.96 18.20 -30.45
C LEU A 246 11.37 19.18 -31.51
N PRO A 247 10.48 20.11 -31.12
CA PRO A 247 9.74 20.97 -32.04
C PRO A 247 10.65 21.80 -32.95
N THR A 248 10.15 22.11 -34.14
CA THR A 248 10.74 23.05 -35.10
C THR A 248 10.61 24.49 -34.62
N GLU A 249 11.33 25.42 -35.26
CA GLU A 249 11.28 26.84 -34.97
C GLU A 249 9.85 27.42 -35.10
N ALA A 250 9.13 27.04 -36.15
CA ALA A 250 7.75 27.49 -36.36
C ALA A 250 6.79 26.94 -35.29
N GLU A 251 6.93 25.65 -34.95
CA GLU A 251 6.17 25.02 -33.87
C GLU A 251 6.51 25.67 -32.52
N TRP A 252 7.77 26.02 -32.30
CA TRP A 252 8.24 26.71 -31.10
C TRP A 252 7.59 28.09 -30.94
N GLN A 253 7.68 28.95 -31.97
CA GLN A 253 7.06 30.27 -31.95
C GLN A 253 5.55 30.19 -31.70
N SER A 254 4.88 29.20 -32.30
CA SER A 254 3.45 28.98 -32.08
C SER A 254 3.08 28.45 -30.69
N THR A 255 3.99 27.72 -30.02
CA THR A 255 3.68 26.99 -28.77
C THR A 255 4.09 27.77 -27.51
N TYR A 256 5.20 28.52 -27.56
CA TYR A 256 5.81 29.10 -26.35
C TYR A 256 5.82 30.63 -26.32
N GLY A 257 5.61 31.31 -27.45
CA GLY A 257 5.59 32.76 -27.56
C GLY A 257 6.94 33.45 -27.29
N GLY A 258 7.23 34.53 -28.03
CA GLY A 258 8.44 35.34 -27.86
C GLY A 258 9.38 35.32 -29.07
N ALA A 259 10.27 36.31 -29.12
CA ALA A 259 11.27 36.43 -30.17
C ALA A 259 12.40 35.41 -29.94
N THR A 260 12.66 34.54 -30.90
CA THR A 260 13.77 33.55 -30.89
C THR A 260 15.12 34.16 -31.26
N SER A 261 15.21 35.49 -31.24
CA SER A 261 16.38 36.29 -31.59
C SER A 261 17.62 35.81 -30.82
N GLY A 262 18.50 35.07 -31.49
CA GLY A 262 19.77 34.59 -30.94
C GLY A 262 19.86 33.09 -30.61
N LEU A 263 18.82 32.29 -30.87
CA LEU A 263 18.88 30.83 -30.68
C LEU A 263 19.33 30.12 -31.97
N SER A 264 20.43 29.37 -31.89
CA SER A 264 20.87 28.47 -32.95
C SER A 264 20.29 27.08 -32.71
N PHE A 265 19.30 26.68 -33.51
CA PHE A 265 18.65 25.38 -33.37
C PHE A 265 19.44 24.27 -34.08
N PRO A 266 19.58 23.08 -33.48
CA PRO A 266 20.21 21.94 -34.14
C PRO A 266 19.46 21.50 -35.39
N HIS A 267 20.18 20.81 -36.27
CA HIS A 267 19.61 20.18 -37.45
C HIS A 267 18.52 19.16 -37.03
N PRO A 268 17.41 18.98 -37.80
CA PRO A 268 16.33 18.06 -37.43
C PRO A 268 16.75 16.64 -37.05
N SER A 269 17.85 16.13 -37.60
CA SER A 269 18.40 14.80 -37.25
C SER A 269 18.97 14.71 -35.83
N GLU A 270 19.34 15.84 -35.22
CA GLU A 270 19.95 15.95 -33.89
C GLU A 270 18.93 16.34 -32.81
N ARG A 271 17.65 16.45 -33.17
CA ARG A 271 16.55 16.85 -32.27
C ARG A 271 15.95 15.69 -31.49
N LYS A 272 16.57 14.51 -31.51
CA LYS A 272 16.10 13.35 -30.76
C LYS A 272 16.83 13.27 -29.44
N VAL A 273 16.07 13.14 -28.37
CA VAL A 273 16.58 12.87 -27.02
C VAL A 273 16.04 11.53 -26.55
N THR A 274 16.78 10.85 -25.70
CA THR A 274 16.32 9.62 -25.04
C THR A 274 16.23 9.83 -23.54
N VAL A 275 15.57 8.91 -22.86
CA VAL A 275 15.40 8.95 -21.40
C VAL A 275 15.73 7.58 -20.84
N SER A 276 16.44 7.58 -19.71
CA SER A 276 16.60 6.40 -18.88
C SER A 276 15.58 6.45 -17.74
N ILE A 277 14.98 5.31 -17.40
CA ILE A 277 13.93 5.24 -16.37
C ILE A 277 14.27 4.15 -15.35
N GLY A 278 14.29 4.53 -14.07
CA GLY A 278 14.35 3.61 -12.94
C GLY A 278 12.98 3.48 -12.27
N VAL A 279 12.54 2.26 -11.99
CA VAL A 279 11.21 1.98 -11.41
C VAL A 279 11.35 1.25 -10.09
N SER A 280 10.68 1.73 -9.05
CA SER A 280 10.50 1.05 -7.78
C SER A 280 9.04 1.04 -7.37
N SER A 281 8.68 0.10 -6.50
CA SER A 281 7.34 0.05 -5.96
C SER A 281 7.29 -0.63 -4.60
N GLY A 282 6.21 -0.36 -3.87
CA GLY A 282 5.92 -1.09 -2.67
C GLY A 282 4.55 -0.76 -2.10
N VAL A 283 4.12 -1.62 -1.18
CA VAL A 283 2.92 -1.43 -0.36
C VAL A 283 3.36 -0.78 0.94
N LEU A 284 2.68 0.30 1.34
CA LEU A 284 3.01 1.04 2.55
C LEU A 284 2.97 0.11 3.78
N PRO A 285 4.11 -0.12 4.48
CA PRO A 285 4.11 -0.96 5.66
C PRO A 285 3.33 -0.33 6.80
N LYS A 286 2.58 -1.15 7.54
CA LYS A 286 1.82 -0.68 8.72
C LYS A 286 2.76 -0.01 9.72
N GLY A 287 2.33 1.15 10.24
CA GLY A 287 3.07 1.89 11.27
C GLY A 287 4.28 2.69 10.78
N LYS A 288 4.61 2.68 9.48
CA LYS A 288 5.64 3.57 8.91
C LYS A 288 5.04 4.87 8.40
N SER A 289 5.80 5.95 8.55
CA SER A 289 5.46 7.23 7.90
C SER A 289 5.50 7.05 6.38
N GLY A 290 4.39 7.36 5.70
CA GLY A 290 4.36 7.25 4.24
C GLY A 290 5.34 8.18 3.54
N VAL A 291 5.74 9.29 4.17
CA VAL A 291 6.81 10.17 3.64
C VAL A 291 8.15 9.44 3.60
N GLN A 292 8.53 8.77 4.70
CA GLN A 292 9.76 7.97 4.75
C GLN A 292 9.72 6.80 3.75
N PHE A 293 8.54 6.23 3.56
CA PHE A 293 8.36 5.14 2.60
C PHE A 293 8.53 5.61 1.15
N VAL A 294 7.97 6.76 0.77
CA VAL A 294 8.16 7.31 -0.58
C VAL A 294 9.60 7.75 -0.80
N GLU A 295 10.27 8.35 0.19
CA GLU A 295 11.71 8.64 0.10
C GLU A 295 12.54 7.37 -0.09
N GLN A 296 12.20 6.28 0.60
CA GLN A 296 12.81 4.97 0.35
C GLN A 296 12.59 4.52 -1.11
N LEU A 297 11.35 4.57 -1.61
CA LEU A 297 11.04 4.19 -2.99
C LEU A 297 11.77 5.08 -4.01
N LYS A 298 11.91 6.39 -3.76
CA LYS A 298 12.70 7.30 -4.60
C LYS A 298 14.15 6.85 -4.70
N ASN A 299 14.79 6.58 -3.56
CA ASN A 299 16.17 6.07 -3.55
C ASN A 299 16.31 4.73 -4.30
N GLU A 300 15.31 3.85 -4.19
CA GLU A 300 15.25 2.59 -4.94
C GLU A 300 15.10 2.83 -6.46
N ALA A 301 14.26 3.79 -6.86
CA ALA A 301 14.09 4.17 -8.26
C ALA A 301 15.37 4.81 -8.83
N ASP A 302 16.06 5.65 -8.05
CA ASP A 302 17.33 6.28 -8.44
C ASP A 302 18.43 5.23 -8.64
N ALA A 303 18.52 4.22 -7.76
CA ALA A 303 19.44 3.11 -7.93
C ALA A 303 19.15 2.33 -9.23
N ALA A 304 17.87 2.14 -9.57
CA ALA A 304 17.47 1.51 -10.83
C ALA A 304 17.77 2.41 -12.05
N LEU A 305 17.60 3.72 -11.94
CA LEU A 305 17.92 4.70 -12.97
C LEU A 305 19.42 4.74 -13.27
N TYR A 306 20.26 4.71 -12.24
CA TYR A 306 21.71 4.58 -12.40
C TYR A 306 22.08 3.33 -13.20
N ARG A 307 21.37 2.21 -12.97
CA ARG A 307 21.54 0.98 -13.77
C ARG A 307 21.05 1.13 -15.20
N ALA A 308 19.98 1.85 -15.44
CA ALA A 308 19.54 2.17 -16.80
C ALA A 308 20.65 2.95 -17.54
N LYS A 309 21.25 3.96 -16.90
CA LYS A 309 22.33 4.77 -17.49
C LYS A 309 23.61 3.97 -17.78
N THR A 310 24.03 3.11 -16.86
CA THR A 310 25.25 2.30 -17.02
C THR A 310 25.06 1.11 -17.96
N SER A 311 23.82 0.64 -18.16
CA SER A 311 23.49 -0.48 -19.06
C SER A 311 23.22 -0.09 -20.51
N GLY A 312 23.64 1.11 -20.93
CA GLY A 312 23.52 1.59 -22.31
C GLY A 312 22.48 2.68 -22.55
N ARG A 313 21.81 3.19 -21.50
CA ARG A 313 20.78 4.25 -21.56
C ARG A 313 19.55 3.84 -22.38
N ASN A 314 18.60 4.77 -22.58
CA ASN A 314 17.37 4.55 -23.35
C ASN A 314 16.68 3.22 -22.99
N THR A 315 16.49 2.97 -21.69
CA THR A 315 15.92 1.73 -21.18
C THR A 315 15.17 1.98 -19.87
N VAL A 316 14.18 1.14 -19.60
CA VAL A 316 13.54 1.03 -18.29
C VAL A 316 14.26 -0.05 -17.46
N ARG A 317 14.50 0.22 -16.17
CA ARG A 317 15.04 -0.77 -15.22
C ARG A 317 14.22 -0.79 -13.95
N TRP A 318 13.93 -1.99 -13.47
CA TRP A 318 13.18 -2.22 -12.25
C TRP A 318 14.13 -2.48 -11.09
N PHE A 319 13.91 -1.83 -9.96
CA PHE A 319 14.67 -2.05 -8.73
C PHE A 319 14.57 -3.51 -8.26
N SER A 320 13.36 -4.09 -8.31
CA SER A 320 13.11 -5.50 -7.98
C SER A 320 13.90 -6.49 -8.85
N GLY A 321 14.27 -6.09 -10.07
CA GLY A 321 15.07 -6.89 -11.00
C GLY A 321 16.58 -6.80 -10.80
N ILE A 322 17.08 -5.86 -9.99
CA ILE A 322 18.54 -5.65 -9.84
C ILE A 322 19.23 -6.87 -9.25
N LEU A 323 18.67 -7.46 -8.20
CA LEU A 323 19.24 -8.67 -7.60
C LEU A 323 19.15 -9.89 -8.54
N GLN A 324 18.17 -9.92 -9.45
CA GLN A 324 17.96 -11.05 -10.37
C GLN A 324 18.92 -11.04 -11.56
N SER A 325 19.38 -9.86 -12.02
CA SER A 325 20.20 -9.79 -13.25
C SER A 325 21.13 -8.58 -13.37
N GLY A 326 21.08 -7.66 -12.41
CA GLY A 326 21.75 -6.36 -12.46
C GLY A 326 23.14 -6.31 -11.84
N GLY A 327 23.52 -7.30 -11.02
CA GLY A 327 24.84 -7.35 -10.39
C GLY A 327 25.94 -7.83 -11.35
N ARG A 328 27.15 -7.33 -11.14
CA ARG A 328 28.36 -7.71 -11.88
C ARG A 328 29.54 -7.95 -10.94
N ILE A 329 30.42 -8.86 -11.34
CA ILE A 329 31.74 -9.02 -10.71
C ILE A 329 32.65 -7.90 -11.19
N LEU A 330 33.26 -7.19 -10.25
CA LEU A 330 34.29 -6.19 -10.49
C LEU A 330 35.66 -6.87 -10.56
N GLU A 331 35.95 -7.73 -9.59
CA GLU A 331 37.25 -8.37 -9.42
C GLU A 331 37.11 -9.71 -8.70
N HIS A 332 38.01 -10.65 -8.98
CA HIS A 332 38.19 -11.87 -8.20
C HIS A 332 39.67 -12.09 -7.88
N HIS A 333 40.01 -11.94 -6.60
CA HIS A 333 41.36 -12.15 -6.09
C HIS A 333 41.62 -13.64 -5.85
N GLN A 334 42.44 -14.26 -6.71
CA GLN A 334 42.59 -15.72 -6.79
C GLN A 334 43.17 -16.35 -5.53
N ASP A 335 44.17 -15.72 -4.90
CA ASP A 335 44.87 -16.31 -3.75
C ASP A 335 44.01 -16.35 -2.49
N THR A 336 43.06 -15.41 -2.37
CA THR A 336 42.19 -15.26 -1.20
C THR A 336 40.78 -15.80 -1.45
N GLY A 337 40.40 -15.99 -2.72
CA GLY A 337 39.03 -16.37 -3.12
C GLY A 337 38.00 -15.27 -2.85
N ILE A 338 38.44 -14.01 -2.73
CA ILE A 338 37.55 -12.86 -2.49
C ILE A 338 37.09 -12.28 -3.82
N VAL A 339 35.78 -12.12 -3.96
CA VAL A 339 35.13 -11.53 -5.15
C VAL A 339 34.51 -10.19 -4.77
N ALA A 340 34.88 -9.12 -5.46
CA ALA A 340 34.22 -7.82 -5.34
C ALA A 340 33.09 -7.72 -6.36
N ILE A 341 31.92 -7.27 -5.92
CA ILE A 341 30.72 -7.09 -6.77
C ILE A 341 30.21 -5.66 -6.70
N ASP A 342 29.61 -5.20 -7.80
CA ASP A 342 29.19 -3.81 -7.99
C ASP A 342 27.82 -3.47 -7.38
N ILE A 343 27.28 -4.34 -6.52
CA ILE A 343 25.99 -4.16 -5.84
C ILE A 343 26.18 -4.28 -4.32
N GLY A 344 25.47 -3.42 -3.57
CA GLY A 344 25.56 -3.32 -2.12
C GLY A 344 24.21 -3.15 -1.43
N LYS A 345 24.24 -2.60 -0.21
CA LYS A 345 23.06 -2.34 0.64
C LYS A 345 21.98 -1.51 -0.05
N GLN A 346 22.38 -0.58 -0.94
CA GLN A 346 21.44 0.26 -1.68
C GLN A 346 20.46 -0.51 -2.57
N VAL A 347 20.83 -1.74 -2.99
CA VAL A 347 19.93 -2.65 -3.74
C VAL A 347 19.52 -3.86 -2.91
N LYS A 348 19.55 -3.72 -1.58
CA LYS A 348 19.15 -4.74 -0.59
C LYS A 348 20.02 -6.00 -0.57
N VAL A 349 21.30 -5.90 -0.96
CA VAL A 349 22.27 -7.00 -0.72
C VAL A 349 22.55 -7.09 0.78
N ARG A 350 22.38 -8.29 1.34
CA ARG A 350 22.62 -8.60 2.76
C ARG A 350 23.85 -9.49 2.91
N ALA A 351 24.52 -9.41 4.05
CA ALA A 351 25.49 -10.44 4.41
C ALA A 351 24.79 -11.80 4.48
N GLY A 352 25.40 -12.83 3.90
CA GLY A 352 24.79 -14.14 3.68
C GLY A 352 23.84 -14.19 2.47
N GLN A 353 23.80 -13.18 1.59
CA GLN A 353 23.09 -13.27 0.31
C GLN A 353 23.90 -14.11 -0.70
N GLU A 354 23.23 -15.06 -1.35
CA GLU A 354 23.80 -15.91 -2.39
C GLU A 354 23.58 -15.36 -3.78
N PHE A 355 24.57 -15.58 -4.65
CA PHE A 355 24.47 -15.31 -6.07
C PHE A 355 25.01 -16.48 -6.89
N LEU A 356 24.27 -16.84 -7.95
CA LEU A 356 24.79 -17.58 -9.08
C LEU A 356 25.59 -16.61 -9.96
N VAL A 357 26.72 -17.09 -10.45
CA VAL A 357 27.62 -16.35 -11.33
C VAL A 357 27.55 -16.95 -12.73
N TYR A 358 27.35 -16.09 -13.73
CA TYR A 358 27.39 -16.44 -15.15
C TYR A 358 28.56 -15.73 -15.83
N HIS A 359 29.19 -16.43 -16.76
CA HIS A 359 30.26 -15.85 -17.57
C HIS A 359 29.70 -14.70 -18.45
N PRO A 360 30.44 -13.59 -18.66
CA PRO A 360 29.96 -12.44 -19.45
C PRO A 360 29.56 -12.83 -20.89
N ASP A 361 30.36 -13.69 -21.52
CA ASP A 361 30.09 -14.16 -22.89
C ASP A 361 28.91 -15.14 -22.98
N PHE A 362 28.59 -15.84 -21.89
CA PHE A 362 27.56 -16.88 -21.82
C PHE A 362 26.41 -16.44 -20.92
N SER A 363 25.95 -15.19 -21.11
CA SER A 363 24.86 -14.59 -20.35
C SER A 363 23.46 -14.97 -20.87
N GLY A 364 23.38 -15.63 -22.03
CA GLY A 364 22.12 -15.87 -22.75
C GLY A 364 21.74 -14.77 -23.75
N LEU A 365 22.31 -13.56 -23.58
CA LEU A 365 21.98 -12.39 -24.40
C LEU A 365 23.05 -12.07 -25.44
N THR A 366 24.28 -12.52 -25.22
CA THR A 366 25.43 -12.24 -26.08
C THR A 366 25.21 -12.81 -27.48
N PRO A 367 25.16 -11.99 -28.55
CA PRO A 367 24.92 -12.47 -29.89
C PRO A 367 26.10 -13.28 -30.40
N PHE A 368 25.83 -14.44 -30.98
CA PHE A 368 26.79 -15.17 -31.77
C PHE A 368 26.84 -14.55 -33.17
N VAL A 369 27.94 -13.85 -33.46
CA VAL A 369 28.19 -13.21 -34.75
C VAL A 369 29.23 -14.01 -35.50
N PHE A 370 28.83 -14.58 -36.63
CA PHE A 370 29.74 -15.21 -37.56
C PHE A 370 30.25 -14.18 -38.56
N SER A 371 31.55 -14.22 -38.83
CA SER A 371 32.21 -13.35 -39.78
C SER A 371 33.02 -14.20 -40.75
N ASP A 372 32.72 -14.13 -42.04
CA ASP A 372 33.48 -14.79 -43.11
C ASP A 372 34.62 -13.91 -43.67
N GLY A 373 34.85 -12.75 -43.05
CA GLY A 373 35.86 -11.75 -43.46
C GLY A 373 35.31 -10.68 -44.42
N ARG A 374 34.11 -10.86 -44.98
CA ARG A 374 33.42 -9.87 -45.83
C ARG A 374 32.12 -9.37 -45.21
N THR A 375 31.42 -10.22 -44.46
CA THR A 375 30.14 -9.89 -43.83
C THR A 375 30.10 -10.39 -42.39
N LYS A 376 29.55 -9.56 -41.48
CA LYS A 376 29.24 -9.96 -40.10
C LYS A 376 27.75 -10.25 -40.02
N LYS A 377 27.38 -11.50 -39.75
CA LYS A 377 25.98 -11.91 -39.59
C LYS A 377 25.75 -12.47 -38.20
N ARG A 378 24.73 -11.94 -37.50
CA ARG A 378 24.24 -12.54 -36.25
C ARG A 378 23.51 -13.84 -36.60
N ILE A 379 24.00 -14.97 -36.09
CA ILE A 379 23.41 -16.30 -36.33
C ILE A 379 22.62 -16.79 -35.12
N GLY A 380 22.95 -16.34 -33.91
CA GLY A 380 22.22 -16.73 -32.70
C GLY A 380 22.65 -15.95 -31.47
N THR A 381 22.50 -16.58 -30.31
CA THR A 381 22.99 -16.10 -29.02
C THR A 381 23.69 -17.24 -28.28
N TYR A 382 24.73 -16.92 -27.51
CA TYR A 382 25.37 -17.90 -26.65
C TYR A 382 24.40 -18.35 -25.55
N PRO A 383 24.40 -19.64 -25.15
CA PRO A 383 23.55 -20.12 -24.06
C PRO A 383 23.97 -19.50 -22.72
N LYS A 384 23.03 -19.47 -21.77
CA LYS A 384 23.32 -19.03 -20.40
C LYS A 384 24.06 -20.13 -19.65
N MET A 385 25.30 -19.89 -19.22
CA MET A 385 26.15 -20.90 -18.58
C MET A 385 26.54 -20.49 -17.15
N HIS A 386 26.12 -21.30 -16.17
CA HIS A 386 26.47 -21.12 -14.76
C HIS A 386 27.94 -21.48 -14.51
N SER A 387 28.70 -20.54 -13.97
CA SER A 387 30.14 -20.65 -13.71
C SER A 387 30.50 -20.86 -12.24
N GLY A 388 29.58 -20.63 -11.30
CA GLY A 388 29.82 -20.85 -9.87
C GLY A 388 28.89 -20.05 -8.98
N ARG A 389 29.06 -20.19 -7.65
CA ARG A 389 28.25 -19.54 -6.62
C ARG A 389 29.14 -18.73 -5.68
N ILE A 390 28.69 -17.54 -5.30
CA ILE A 390 29.36 -16.67 -4.34
C ILE A 390 28.39 -16.26 -3.22
N ILE A 391 28.95 -15.93 -2.05
CA ILE A 391 28.19 -15.53 -0.86
C ILE A 391 28.75 -14.20 -0.35
N ALA A 392 27.89 -13.17 -0.24
CA ALA A 392 28.29 -11.89 0.32
C ALA A 392 28.60 -12.03 1.82
N PHE A 393 29.75 -11.53 2.28
CA PHE A 393 30.11 -11.53 3.71
C PHE A 393 30.32 -10.11 4.26
N ASP A 394 30.68 -9.15 3.42
CA ASP A 394 30.73 -7.73 3.75
C ASP A 394 29.95 -6.94 2.69
N THR A 395 28.95 -6.17 3.13
CA THR A 395 28.11 -5.36 2.25
C THR A 395 28.25 -3.89 2.59
N GLN A 396 28.71 -3.12 1.61
CA GLN A 396 28.85 -1.67 1.69
C GLN A 396 27.67 -1.00 0.98
N GLN A 397 27.67 0.32 0.89
CA GLN A 397 26.54 1.04 0.27
C GLN A 397 26.38 0.65 -1.20
N GLU A 398 27.47 0.75 -1.97
CA GLU A 398 27.44 0.57 -3.42
C GLU A 398 28.02 -0.75 -3.91
N MET A 399 28.83 -1.43 -3.10
CA MET A 399 29.51 -2.67 -3.45
C MET A 399 29.47 -3.70 -2.32
N SER A 400 29.82 -4.95 -2.62
CA SER A 400 29.97 -6.00 -1.62
C SER A 400 31.19 -6.89 -1.89
N PHE A 401 31.70 -7.51 -0.85
CA PHE A 401 32.72 -8.55 -0.93
C PHE A 401 32.09 -9.92 -0.64
N CYS A 402 32.45 -10.89 -1.48
CA CYS A 402 31.90 -12.23 -1.46
C CYS A 402 33.00 -13.27 -1.37
N SER A 403 32.70 -14.40 -0.74
CA SER A 403 33.52 -15.61 -0.79
C SER A 403 33.01 -16.54 -1.89
N VAL A 404 33.91 -17.30 -2.50
CA VAL A 404 33.53 -18.35 -3.47
C VAL A 404 32.99 -19.57 -2.72
N ALA A 405 31.72 -19.91 -2.97
CA ALA A 405 31.09 -21.12 -2.46
C ALA A 405 31.25 -22.31 -3.40
N GLU A 406 31.28 -22.05 -4.72
CA GLU A 406 31.47 -23.06 -5.76
C GLU A 406 32.05 -22.40 -7.02
N ALA A 407 33.00 -23.05 -7.71
CA ALA A 407 33.47 -22.62 -9.03
C ALA A 407 33.47 -23.81 -10.01
N ARG A 408 32.99 -23.60 -11.24
CA ARG A 408 32.81 -24.65 -12.26
C ARG A 408 33.63 -24.33 -13.51
N GLY A 409 34.68 -25.13 -13.74
CA GLY A 409 35.45 -25.09 -14.99
C GLY A 409 36.24 -23.79 -15.22
N ILE A 410 36.37 -22.93 -14.20
CA ILE A 410 37.11 -21.67 -14.26
C ILE A 410 38.00 -21.51 -13.03
N LYS A 411 39.18 -20.90 -13.21
CA LYS A 411 40.08 -20.55 -12.10
C LYS A 411 39.64 -19.28 -11.39
N ALA A 412 39.11 -18.32 -12.14
CA ALA A 412 38.59 -17.08 -11.61
C ALA A 412 37.39 -16.60 -12.42
N PHE A 413 36.42 -15.99 -11.75
CA PHE A 413 35.35 -15.27 -12.43
C PHE A 413 35.91 -14.02 -13.13
N PRO A 414 35.66 -13.85 -14.44
CA PRO A 414 36.11 -12.67 -15.16
C PRO A 414 35.32 -11.42 -14.73
N PRO A 415 35.94 -10.22 -14.75
CA PRO A 415 35.22 -8.96 -14.59
C PRO A 415 34.07 -8.85 -15.59
N GLY A 416 32.94 -8.32 -15.15
CA GLY A 416 31.71 -8.25 -15.94
C GLY A 416 30.85 -9.52 -15.93
N SER A 417 31.28 -10.59 -15.23
CA SER A 417 30.42 -11.74 -14.95
C SER A 417 29.10 -11.31 -14.30
N VAL A 418 28.00 -11.89 -14.77
CA VAL A 418 26.63 -11.53 -14.38
C VAL A 418 26.22 -12.28 -13.12
N LEU A 419 25.56 -11.58 -12.19
CA LEU A 419 25.04 -12.15 -10.95
C LEU A 419 23.53 -12.32 -11.02
N GLU A 420 23.06 -13.42 -10.44
CA GLU A 420 21.64 -13.69 -10.16
C GLU A 420 21.51 -14.15 -8.72
N ALA A 421 20.80 -13.37 -7.91
CA ALA A 421 20.57 -13.69 -6.51
C ALA A 421 19.75 -14.99 -6.40
N ILE A 422 20.20 -15.90 -5.55
CA ILE A 422 19.40 -17.07 -5.18
C ILE A 422 18.34 -16.58 -4.19
N PRO A 423 17.04 -16.68 -4.54
CA PRO A 423 16.00 -16.15 -3.68
C PRO A 423 15.84 -17.02 -2.43
N LEU A 424 15.28 -16.41 -1.39
CA LEU A 424 14.91 -17.11 -0.17
C LEU A 424 13.90 -18.22 -0.49
N GLY A 425 14.17 -19.42 0.02
CA GLY A 425 13.37 -20.61 -0.21
C GLY A 425 13.83 -21.45 -1.40
N SER A 426 14.73 -20.96 -2.24
CA SER A 426 15.26 -21.74 -3.36
C SER A 426 16.30 -22.74 -2.88
N ILE A 427 15.84 -23.95 -2.51
CA ILE A 427 16.69 -24.98 -1.91
C ILE A 427 17.16 -26.06 -2.89
N THR A 428 16.67 -26.06 -4.12
CA THR A 428 16.91 -27.17 -5.09
C THR A 428 18.40 -27.43 -5.34
N HIS A 429 19.21 -26.36 -5.35
CA HIS A 429 20.66 -26.44 -5.51
C HIS A 429 21.41 -27.04 -4.31
N LEU A 430 20.75 -27.20 -3.16
CA LEU A 430 21.31 -27.79 -1.93
C LEU A 430 20.88 -29.25 -1.73
N LEU A 431 19.93 -29.74 -2.53
CA LEU A 431 19.43 -31.10 -2.41
C LEU A 431 20.39 -32.09 -3.12
N PRO A 432 20.60 -33.30 -2.57
CA PRO A 432 21.50 -34.28 -3.17
C PRO A 432 21.03 -34.70 -4.57
N SER A 433 21.93 -34.65 -5.55
CA SER A 433 21.68 -35.12 -6.91
C SER A 433 21.65 -36.65 -6.97
N SER A 434 20.49 -37.23 -7.27
CA SER A 434 20.36 -38.67 -7.56
C SER A 434 20.40 -38.91 -9.08
N PRO A 435 21.17 -39.89 -9.58
CA PRO A 435 21.22 -40.21 -11.02
C PRO A 435 19.88 -40.76 -11.57
N ILE A 436 18.91 -41.04 -10.71
CA ILE A 436 17.54 -41.46 -11.09
C ILE A 436 16.54 -40.29 -11.00
N ASN A 437 16.89 -39.20 -10.30
CA ASN A 437 16.01 -38.05 -10.07
C ASN A 437 16.79 -36.72 -10.22
N PRO A 438 16.80 -36.10 -11.41
CA PRO A 438 16.70 -34.66 -11.42
C PRO A 438 15.26 -34.37 -11.00
N ILE A 439 14.95 -34.19 -9.71
CA ILE A 439 13.60 -33.74 -9.33
C ILE A 439 13.36 -32.47 -10.14
N PRO A 440 12.47 -32.48 -11.14
CA PRO A 440 12.22 -31.26 -11.89
C PRO A 440 11.64 -30.27 -10.88
N ALA A 441 12.01 -28.99 -10.98
CA ALA A 441 11.55 -27.95 -10.04
C ALA A 441 10.03 -28.00 -9.77
N THR A 442 9.27 -28.56 -10.71
CA THR A 442 7.85 -28.88 -10.67
C THR A 442 7.38 -29.70 -9.45
N ASP A 443 8.20 -30.57 -8.84
CA ASP A 443 7.73 -31.43 -7.74
C ASP A 443 7.76 -30.74 -6.37
N LEU A 444 8.62 -29.74 -6.17
CA LEU A 444 8.62 -28.88 -4.98
C LEU A 444 7.72 -27.65 -5.14
N SER A 445 7.42 -27.24 -6.38
CA SER A 445 6.68 -26.01 -6.67
C SER A 445 5.21 -26.21 -7.06
N SER A 446 4.73 -27.44 -7.25
CA SER A 446 3.34 -27.69 -7.66
C SER A 446 2.39 -27.76 -6.46
N ILE A 447 1.97 -26.59 -5.97
CA ILE A 447 0.86 -26.46 -5.02
C ILE A 447 -0.42 -27.10 -5.59
N GLU A 448 -0.57 -27.09 -6.91
CA GLU A 448 -1.66 -27.75 -7.64
C GLU A 448 -1.71 -29.26 -7.37
N ARG A 449 -0.56 -29.96 -7.44
CA ARG A 449 -0.46 -31.40 -7.12
C ARG A 449 -0.82 -31.70 -5.67
N LEU A 450 -0.38 -30.85 -4.75
CA LEU A 450 -0.75 -30.99 -3.33
C LEU A 450 -2.26 -30.79 -3.14
N SER A 451 -2.85 -29.79 -3.80
CA SER A 451 -4.28 -29.49 -3.72
C SER A 451 -5.13 -30.60 -4.35
N SER A 452 -4.74 -31.13 -5.51
CA SER A 452 -5.45 -32.23 -6.17
C SER A 452 -5.44 -33.50 -5.31
N THR A 453 -4.30 -33.81 -4.68
CA THR A 453 -4.18 -34.96 -3.76
C THR A 453 -5.11 -34.82 -2.56
N ILE A 454 -5.21 -33.62 -1.97
CA ILE A 454 -6.14 -33.35 -0.86
C ILE A 454 -7.60 -33.51 -1.32
N GLU A 455 -7.93 -33.01 -2.51
CA GLU A 455 -9.29 -33.10 -3.06
C GLU A 455 -9.71 -34.56 -3.32
N GLU A 456 -8.82 -35.37 -3.90
CA GLU A 456 -9.04 -36.79 -4.14
C GLU A 456 -9.25 -37.57 -2.83
N LEU A 457 -8.38 -37.36 -1.83
CA LEU A 457 -8.49 -38.02 -0.52
C LEU A 457 -9.74 -37.59 0.26
N SER A 458 -10.14 -36.32 0.11
CA SER A 458 -11.36 -35.78 0.70
C SER A 458 -12.61 -36.44 0.09
N LYS A 459 -12.63 -36.66 -1.24
CA LYS A 459 -13.72 -37.37 -1.94
C LYS A 459 -13.78 -38.85 -1.58
N SER A 460 -12.62 -39.51 -1.42
CA SER A 460 -12.55 -40.94 -1.09
C SER A 460 -12.89 -41.25 0.38
N LYS A 461 -13.07 -40.22 1.24
CA LYS A 461 -13.24 -40.34 2.70
C LYS A 461 -12.14 -41.17 3.37
N SER A 462 -10.95 -41.19 2.77
CA SER A 462 -9.78 -41.84 3.35
C SER A 462 -9.29 -41.04 4.56
N ALA A 463 -8.64 -41.71 5.50
CA ALA A 463 -8.02 -41.02 6.62
C ALA A 463 -6.66 -40.44 6.19
N PHE A 464 -6.45 -39.14 6.40
CA PHE A 464 -5.22 -38.46 6.01
C PHE A 464 -4.92 -37.26 6.91
N SER A 465 -3.67 -36.83 6.93
CA SER A 465 -3.25 -35.60 7.60
C SER A 465 -2.54 -34.66 6.63
N VAL A 466 -2.82 -33.38 6.75
CA VAL A 466 -2.08 -32.31 6.09
C VAL A 466 -1.28 -31.57 7.15
N ILE A 467 0.01 -31.41 6.91
CA ILE A 467 0.94 -30.81 7.88
C ILE A 467 1.70 -29.70 7.17
N VAL A 468 1.72 -28.51 7.76
CA VAL A 468 2.50 -27.37 7.31
C VAL A 468 3.63 -27.13 8.30
N PHE A 469 4.85 -27.08 7.81
CA PHE A 469 6.05 -26.69 8.54
C PHE A 469 6.44 -25.27 8.16
N ALA A 470 6.80 -24.44 9.13
CA ALA A 470 7.21 -23.05 8.89
C ALA A 470 8.48 -22.71 9.68
N LEU A 471 9.38 -21.96 9.04
CA LEU A 471 10.53 -21.35 9.73
C LEU A 471 10.06 -20.20 10.63
N GLU A 472 10.44 -20.25 11.91
CA GLU A 472 10.17 -19.19 12.87
C GLU A 472 11.12 -18.01 12.67
N ASN A 473 10.63 -16.79 12.92
CA ASN A 473 11.42 -15.56 12.88
C ASN A 473 12.19 -15.38 11.55
N ALA A 474 11.63 -15.87 10.44
CA ALA A 474 12.31 -15.90 9.15
C ALA A 474 12.77 -14.52 8.66
N GLU A 475 12.00 -13.46 8.94
CA GLU A 475 12.37 -12.08 8.60
C GLU A 475 13.63 -11.63 9.35
N SER A 476 13.64 -11.78 10.68
CA SER A 476 14.80 -11.46 11.52
C SER A 476 16.03 -12.30 11.18
N LEU A 477 15.84 -13.59 10.87
CA LEU A 477 16.92 -14.47 10.40
C LEU A 477 17.45 -14.04 9.04
N SER A 478 16.57 -13.63 8.13
CA SER A 478 16.95 -13.15 6.79
C SER A 478 17.75 -11.86 6.87
N GLU A 479 17.42 -10.97 7.81
CA GLU A 479 18.15 -9.72 8.05
C GLU A 479 19.52 -9.96 8.67
N SER A 480 19.62 -10.89 9.63
CA SER A 480 20.86 -11.11 10.39
C SER A 480 21.81 -12.14 9.76
N ARG A 481 21.31 -13.09 8.97
CA ARG A 481 22.08 -14.23 8.45
C ARG A 481 21.99 -14.43 6.93
N GLY A 482 21.11 -13.70 6.24
CA GLY A 482 20.93 -13.77 4.79
C GLY A 482 20.27 -15.06 4.27
N SER A 483 20.22 -15.20 2.94
CA SER A 483 19.54 -16.29 2.25
C SER A 483 20.21 -17.66 2.44
N VAL A 484 21.56 -17.72 2.51
CA VAL A 484 22.32 -18.98 2.67
C VAL A 484 21.81 -19.76 3.86
N PHE A 485 21.72 -19.08 5.00
CA PHE A 485 21.38 -19.71 6.26
C PHE A 485 19.97 -20.29 6.21
N ILE A 486 19.02 -19.52 5.69
CA ILE A 486 17.62 -19.93 5.56
C ILE A 486 17.47 -21.08 4.57
N ASN A 487 18.07 -20.97 3.39
CA ASN A 487 18.01 -22.01 2.37
C ASN A 487 18.62 -23.32 2.88
N ALA A 488 19.76 -23.26 3.58
CA ALA A 488 20.36 -24.43 4.21
C ALA A 488 19.48 -25.03 5.32
N ALA A 489 18.83 -24.20 6.13
CA ALA A 489 17.90 -24.66 7.16
C ALA A 489 16.67 -25.35 6.55
N LEU A 490 16.09 -24.77 5.50
CA LEU A 490 14.96 -25.34 4.77
C LEU A 490 15.33 -26.65 4.06
N ALA A 491 16.53 -26.74 3.47
CA ALA A 491 17.03 -27.98 2.86
C ALA A 491 17.17 -29.10 3.90
N ARG A 492 17.67 -28.80 5.10
CA ARG A 492 17.71 -29.75 6.23
C ARG A 492 16.31 -30.17 6.67
N LEU A 493 15.39 -29.23 6.83
CA LEU A 493 14.00 -29.54 7.17
C LEU A 493 13.36 -30.47 6.13
N TYR A 494 13.57 -30.19 4.84
CA TYR A 494 13.08 -31.04 3.76
C TYR A 494 13.61 -32.48 3.87
N ASP A 495 14.91 -32.66 4.12
CA ASP A 495 15.50 -33.99 4.31
C ASP A 495 14.96 -34.69 5.56
N SER A 496 14.85 -33.98 6.69
CA SER A 496 14.26 -34.49 7.93
C SER A 496 12.81 -34.94 7.75
N ILE A 497 12.00 -34.18 7.01
CA ILE A 497 10.62 -34.57 6.69
C ILE A 497 10.62 -35.88 5.89
N ARG A 498 11.48 -36.03 4.88
CA ARG A 498 11.55 -37.26 4.08
C ARG A 498 12.00 -38.48 4.89
N GLN A 499 12.89 -38.29 5.86
CA GLN A 499 13.35 -39.36 6.75
C GLN A 499 12.29 -39.74 7.79
N ALA A 500 11.57 -38.75 8.33
CA ALA A 500 10.52 -38.96 9.32
C ALA A 500 9.26 -39.59 8.71
N PHE A 501 8.91 -39.21 7.48
CA PHE A 501 7.72 -39.68 6.76
C PHE A 501 8.11 -40.55 5.54
N PRO A 502 8.30 -41.87 5.73
CA PRO A 502 8.77 -42.75 4.65
C PRO A 502 7.76 -42.98 3.52
N ILE A 503 6.46 -42.78 3.77
CA ILE A 503 5.39 -42.89 2.77
C ILE A 503 4.61 -41.57 2.73
N LEU A 504 5.07 -40.64 1.88
CA LEU A 504 4.39 -39.36 1.63
C LEU A 504 3.54 -39.46 0.36
N SER A 505 2.31 -38.95 0.42
CA SER A 505 1.45 -38.83 -0.76
C SER A 505 1.83 -37.61 -1.59
N ALA A 506 2.19 -36.51 -0.92
CA ALA A 506 2.68 -35.29 -1.55
C ALA A 506 3.55 -34.47 -0.57
N ILE A 507 4.50 -33.70 -1.12
CA ILE A 507 5.27 -32.66 -0.43
C ILE A 507 5.42 -31.47 -1.39
N SER A 508 5.19 -30.25 -0.91
CA SER A 508 5.37 -29.03 -1.71
C SER A 508 5.85 -27.89 -0.84
N GLN A 509 6.66 -27.00 -1.40
CA GLN A 509 6.94 -25.70 -0.83
C GLN A 509 5.76 -24.78 -1.15
N ILE A 510 5.03 -24.33 -0.12
CA ILE A 510 3.82 -23.49 -0.31
C ILE A 510 4.13 -22.00 -0.17
N GLN A 511 5.23 -21.66 0.49
CA GLN A 511 5.79 -20.32 0.61
C GLN A 511 7.32 -20.42 0.72
N SER A 512 8.04 -19.32 0.52
CA SER A 512 9.51 -19.29 0.59
C SER A 512 10.08 -19.90 1.89
N THR A 513 9.33 -19.89 2.99
CA THR A 513 9.74 -20.40 4.32
C THR A 513 8.87 -21.54 4.83
N GLN A 514 7.99 -22.11 4.01
CA GLN A 514 7.00 -23.11 4.44
C GLN A 514 6.90 -24.31 3.50
N PHE A 515 6.81 -25.50 4.09
CA PHE A 515 6.49 -26.74 3.39
C PHE A 515 5.15 -27.28 3.84
N ALA A 516 4.38 -27.86 2.92
CA ALA A 516 3.22 -28.66 3.24
C ALA A 516 3.44 -30.11 2.79
N ILE A 517 2.96 -31.05 3.58
CA ILE A 517 2.92 -32.47 3.24
C ILE A 517 1.52 -33.04 3.40
N VAL A 518 1.25 -34.08 2.60
CA VAL A 518 0.07 -34.93 2.73
C VAL A 518 0.54 -36.33 3.09
N PHE A 519 0.02 -36.83 4.21
CA PHE A 519 0.35 -38.15 4.76
C PHE A 519 -0.91 -39.01 4.84
N THR A 520 -0.88 -40.17 4.18
CA THR A 520 -1.95 -41.18 4.20
C THR A 520 -1.52 -42.37 5.08
N GLY A 521 -2.37 -42.78 6.01
CA GLY A 521 -2.07 -43.86 6.97
C GLY A 521 -2.98 -43.84 8.19
N THR A 522 -2.47 -44.21 9.36
CA THR A 522 -3.18 -44.07 10.63
C THR A 522 -3.32 -42.59 11.00
N ALA A 523 -4.53 -42.04 10.90
CA ALA A 523 -4.87 -40.67 11.22
C ALA A 523 -5.03 -40.42 12.74
N SER A 524 -4.25 -41.09 13.59
CA SER A 524 -4.28 -40.82 15.03
C SER A 524 -3.36 -39.66 15.34
N GLU A 525 -3.91 -38.63 16.01
CA GLU A 525 -3.16 -37.43 16.42
C GLU A 525 -1.82 -37.76 17.12
N PRO A 526 -1.73 -38.74 18.04
CA PRO A 526 -0.47 -39.07 18.72
C PRO A 526 0.62 -39.57 17.77
N THR A 527 0.25 -40.35 16.75
CA THR A 527 1.21 -40.89 15.77
C THR A 527 1.74 -39.77 14.89
N VAL A 528 0.83 -38.91 14.40
CA VAL A 528 1.18 -37.76 13.57
C VAL A 528 2.08 -36.80 14.35
N ARG A 529 1.74 -36.51 15.61
CA ARG A 529 2.53 -35.69 16.52
C ARG A 529 3.96 -36.20 16.66
N ALA A 530 4.16 -37.48 16.96
CA ALA A 530 5.48 -38.07 17.13
C ALA A 530 6.35 -37.97 15.87
N LEU A 531 5.75 -38.14 14.68
CA LEU A 531 6.47 -38.00 13.40
C LEU A 531 6.88 -36.55 13.12
N ILE A 532 6.00 -35.59 13.44
CA ILE A 532 6.30 -34.15 13.32
C ILE A 532 7.42 -33.76 14.27
N GLU A 533 7.32 -34.13 15.54
CA GLU A 533 8.34 -33.84 16.56
C GLU A 533 9.70 -34.39 16.15
N LYS A 534 9.74 -35.65 15.67
CA LYS A 534 10.96 -36.25 15.10
C LYS A 534 11.53 -35.43 13.94
N ALA A 535 10.70 -34.98 13.00
CA ALA A 535 11.15 -34.18 11.86
C ALA A 535 11.72 -32.82 12.32
N LEU A 536 11.05 -32.15 13.27
CA LEU A 536 11.48 -30.85 13.81
C LEU A 536 12.80 -30.96 14.61
N GLU A 537 12.94 -32.01 15.41
CA GLU A 537 14.16 -32.28 16.17
C GLU A 537 15.35 -32.55 15.25
N GLN A 538 15.18 -33.40 14.22
CA GLN A 538 16.23 -33.70 13.24
C GLN A 538 16.61 -32.49 12.38
N ALA A 539 15.66 -31.60 12.08
CA ALA A 539 15.93 -30.37 11.32
C ALA A 539 16.73 -29.33 12.12
N THR A 540 16.66 -29.37 13.45
CA THR A 540 17.32 -28.42 14.34
C THR A 540 18.75 -28.90 14.63
N SER A 541 19.75 -28.25 14.04
CA SER A 541 21.16 -28.59 14.30
C SER A 541 21.80 -27.60 15.30
N PRO A 542 22.45 -28.07 16.38
CA PRO A 542 23.20 -27.21 17.30
C PRO A 542 24.42 -26.55 16.65
N SER A 543 25.01 -27.18 15.63
CA SER A 543 26.31 -26.81 15.06
C SER A 543 26.29 -25.58 14.14
N HIS A 544 25.11 -25.13 13.70
CA HIS A 544 24.98 -24.04 12.72
C HIS A 544 24.17 -22.84 13.23
N GLY A 545 23.78 -22.83 14.52
CA GLY A 545 22.90 -21.83 15.12
C GLY A 545 21.40 -22.18 14.98
N PRO A 546 20.54 -21.80 15.94
CA PRO A 546 19.20 -22.34 16.03
C PRO A 546 18.25 -21.69 15.00
N ALA A 547 18.06 -22.35 13.87
CA ALA A 547 16.83 -22.18 13.09
C ALA A 547 15.73 -22.99 13.80
N SER A 548 14.68 -22.30 14.26
CA SER A 548 13.53 -22.95 14.90
C SER A 548 12.40 -23.11 13.90
N PHE A 549 11.70 -24.23 13.98
CA PHE A 549 10.59 -24.55 13.10
C PHE A 549 9.35 -24.85 13.91
N GLY A 550 8.22 -24.36 13.41
CA GLY A 550 6.89 -24.71 13.89
C GLY A 550 6.17 -25.62 12.91
N ALA A 551 5.19 -26.35 13.41
CA ALA A 551 4.30 -27.16 12.59
C ALA A 551 2.82 -26.94 12.95
N GLY A 552 1.97 -26.98 11.93
CA GLY A 552 0.52 -26.97 12.05
C GLY A 552 -0.05 -28.16 11.32
N ALA A 553 -0.97 -28.90 11.93
CA ALA A 553 -1.53 -30.10 11.34
C ALA A 553 -3.06 -30.09 11.34
N PHE A 554 -3.66 -30.66 10.31
CA PHE A 554 -5.08 -31.00 10.25
C PHE A 554 -5.22 -32.48 9.90
N THR A 555 -6.06 -33.19 10.62
CA THR A 555 -6.25 -34.64 10.44
C THR A 555 -7.71 -34.94 10.12
N ALA A 556 -7.94 -35.56 8.96
CA ALA A 556 -9.23 -36.07 8.55
C ALA A 556 -9.36 -37.55 8.97
N THR A 557 -10.33 -37.86 9.82
CA THR A 557 -10.66 -39.24 10.20
C THR A 557 -11.60 -39.86 9.17
N GLY A 558 -11.23 -40.98 8.55
CA GLY A 558 -12.13 -41.71 7.66
C GLY A 558 -13.22 -42.43 8.45
N GLY A 559 -14.50 -42.10 8.24
CA GLY A 559 -15.64 -42.80 8.85
C GLY A 559 -16.45 -42.01 9.90
N SER A 560 -17.51 -42.63 10.43
CA SER A 560 -18.76 -42.11 11.00
C SER A 560 -18.73 -41.18 12.23
N GLN A 561 -17.65 -40.44 12.49
CA GLN A 561 -17.77 -39.20 13.26
C GLN A 561 -18.09 -38.07 12.28
N PRO A 562 -19.06 -37.19 12.58
CA PRO A 562 -19.35 -36.08 11.69
C PRO A 562 -18.08 -35.24 11.53
N PRO A 563 -17.54 -35.04 10.31
CA PRO A 563 -16.47 -34.08 10.13
C PRO A 563 -17.06 -32.71 10.45
N GLN A 564 -16.65 -32.09 11.55
CA GLN A 564 -17.04 -30.71 11.85
C GLN A 564 -16.47 -29.73 10.80
N LEU A 565 -15.40 -30.11 10.08
CA LEU A 565 -14.74 -29.26 9.09
C LEU A 565 -14.58 -29.98 7.73
N PRO A 566 -14.81 -29.28 6.60
CA PRO A 566 -14.65 -29.87 5.27
C PRO A 566 -13.19 -30.22 4.95
N ALA A 567 -12.88 -31.52 4.83
CA ALA A 567 -11.52 -32.02 4.58
C ALA A 567 -10.86 -31.50 3.28
N LYS A 568 -11.66 -31.02 2.31
CA LYS A 568 -11.16 -30.34 1.09
C LYS A 568 -10.36 -29.06 1.39
N HIS A 569 -10.52 -28.48 2.58
CA HIS A 569 -9.83 -27.28 3.04
C HIS A 569 -8.69 -27.58 4.03
N ALA A 570 -8.25 -28.85 4.13
CA ALA A 570 -7.23 -29.29 5.09
C ALA A 570 -5.93 -28.48 5.07
N LEU A 571 -5.48 -28.04 3.89
CA LEU A 571 -4.29 -27.18 3.77
C LEU A 571 -4.46 -25.85 4.51
N GLU A 572 -5.58 -25.16 4.33
CA GLU A 572 -5.83 -23.88 4.98
C GLU A 572 -5.94 -24.04 6.50
N PHE A 573 -6.57 -25.10 6.98
CA PHE A 573 -6.63 -25.41 8.42
C PHE A 573 -5.24 -25.64 9.00
N ALA A 574 -4.39 -26.43 8.33
CA ALA A 574 -3.01 -26.64 8.76
C ALA A 574 -2.18 -25.33 8.72
N ARG A 575 -2.43 -24.44 7.75
CA ARG A 575 -1.81 -23.11 7.69
C ARG A 575 -2.23 -22.20 8.85
N TYR A 576 -3.50 -22.23 9.25
CA TYR A 576 -3.92 -21.51 10.46
C TYR A 576 -3.24 -22.10 11.70
N ALA A 577 -3.15 -23.42 11.82
CA ALA A 577 -2.51 -24.05 12.98
C ALA A 577 -1.00 -23.74 13.10
N VAL A 578 -0.27 -23.61 11.99
CA VAL A 578 1.17 -23.27 12.06
C VAL A 578 1.42 -21.82 12.46
N SER A 579 0.41 -20.96 12.29
CA SER A 579 0.50 -19.56 12.69
C SER A 579 0.80 -19.44 14.18
N SER A 580 1.60 -18.44 14.55
CA SER A 580 1.87 -18.09 15.94
C SER A 580 0.59 -17.88 16.76
N ASP A 581 -0.48 -17.47 16.09
CA ASP A 581 -1.74 -17.06 16.70
C ASP A 581 -2.49 -18.22 17.35
N ILE A 582 -2.38 -19.43 16.79
CA ILE A 582 -2.99 -20.66 17.33
C ILE A 582 -1.99 -21.45 18.16
N ARG A 583 -0.73 -21.48 17.71
CA ARG A 583 0.31 -22.32 18.31
C ARG A 583 0.85 -21.75 19.63
N GLU A 584 0.64 -20.46 19.88
CA GLU A 584 1.12 -19.77 21.08
C GLU A 584 2.64 -19.99 21.27
N LYS A 585 3.05 -20.71 22.32
CA LYS A 585 4.47 -21.03 22.63
C LYS A 585 4.90 -22.44 22.21
N GLU A 586 3.97 -23.25 21.70
CA GLU A 586 4.24 -24.64 21.35
C GLU A 586 5.01 -24.77 20.03
N LYS A 587 5.66 -25.91 19.79
CA LYS A 587 6.28 -26.18 18.47
C LYS A 587 5.30 -26.74 17.45
N LEU A 588 4.17 -27.28 17.90
CA LEU A 588 3.17 -27.94 17.07
C LEU A 588 1.77 -27.65 17.59
N ALA A 589 0.85 -27.32 16.68
CA ALA A 589 -0.58 -27.27 16.96
C ALA A 589 -1.40 -28.07 15.94
N PHE A 590 -2.52 -28.65 16.39
CA PHE A 590 -3.53 -29.22 15.51
C PHE A 590 -4.67 -28.23 15.36
N PHE A 591 -5.17 -28.06 14.14
CA PHE A 591 -6.32 -27.20 13.89
C PHE A 591 -7.60 -27.91 14.33
N LEU A 592 -8.21 -27.39 15.39
CA LEU A 592 -9.46 -27.90 15.93
C LEU A 592 -10.60 -26.88 15.73
N PRO A 593 -11.82 -27.32 15.40
CA PRO A 593 -12.96 -26.42 15.14
C PRO A 593 -13.24 -25.45 16.30
N GLN A 594 -13.12 -25.95 17.53
CA GLN A 594 -13.36 -25.22 18.78
C GLN A 594 -12.31 -24.14 19.10
N GLU A 595 -11.19 -24.11 18.37
CA GLU A 595 -10.09 -23.16 18.57
C GLU A 595 -10.08 -22.05 17.51
N THR A 596 -10.99 -22.08 16.54
CA THR A 596 -11.07 -21.14 15.40
C THR A 596 -11.21 -19.68 15.84
N TRP A 597 -11.98 -19.43 16.91
CA TRP A 597 -12.17 -18.10 17.48
C TRP A 597 -10.87 -17.47 18.03
N LYS A 598 -9.85 -18.27 18.37
CA LYS A 598 -8.55 -17.75 18.85
C LYS A 598 -7.83 -16.93 17.77
N VAL A 599 -8.01 -17.26 16.49
CA VAL A 599 -7.45 -16.48 15.37
C VAL A 599 -7.88 -15.02 15.48
N MET A 600 -9.17 -14.79 15.67
CA MET A 600 -9.73 -13.44 15.83
C MET A 600 -9.32 -12.80 17.16
N GLN A 601 -9.32 -13.57 18.25
CA GLN A 601 -8.92 -13.07 19.56
C GLN A 601 -7.47 -12.55 19.54
N THR A 602 -6.55 -13.31 18.94
CA THR A 602 -5.14 -12.90 18.82
C THR A 602 -5.00 -11.66 17.95
N ALA A 603 -5.69 -11.61 16.80
CA ALA A 603 -5.71 -10.41 15.95
C ALA A 603 -6.23 -9.18 16.71
N ARG A 604 -7.31 -9.33 17.49
CA ARG A 604 -7.86 -8.26 18.33
C ARG A 604 -6.91 -7.82 19.44
N ASN A 605 -6.28 -8.77 20.15
CA ASN A 605 -5.30 -8.49 21.20
C ASN A 605 -4.06 -7.77 20.67
N ALA A 606 -3.69 -8.04 19.41
CA ALA A 606 -2.60 -7.36 18.70
C ALA A 606 -3.03 -6.03 18.05
N ASP A 607 -4.24 -5.53 18.31
CA ASP A 607 -4.81 -4.31 17.73
C ASP A 607 -5.04 -4.39 16.19
N LEU A 608 -5.07 -5.59 15.62
CA LEU A 608 -5.24 -5.88 14.19
C LEU A 608 -6.68 -6.30 13.83
N ARG A 609 -7.69 -5.53 14.28
CA ARG A 609 -9.12 -5.89 14.16
C ARG A 609 -9.59 -6.11 12.72
N LEU A 610 -9.13 -5.28 11.78
CA LEU A 610 -9.44 -5.45 10.34
C LEU A 610 -8.87 -6.77 9.77
N LYS A 611 -7.69 -7.20 10.23
CA LYS A 611 -7.14 -8.52 9.87
C LYS A 611 -8.05 -9.62 10.41
N GLY A 612 -8.45 -9.52 11.67
CA GLY A 612 -9.39 -10.46 12.29
C GLY A 612 -10.71 -10.57 11.53
N ILE A 613 -11.25 -9.47 11.01
CA ILE A 613 -12.48 -9.48 10.18
C ILE A 613 -12.24 -10.16 8.83
N ALA A 614 -11.09 -9.95 8.19
CA ALA A 614 -10.75 -10.66 6.96
C ALA A 614 -10.61 -12.17 7.21
N ASP A 615 -9.92 -12.54 8.30
CA ASP A 615 -9.79 -13.94 8.73
C ASP A 615 -11.16 -14.57 9.05
N TYR A 616 -12.08 -13.82 9.68
CA TYR A 616 -13.46 -14.26 9.91
C TYR A 616 -14.19 -14.63 8.62
N HIS A 617 -14.19 -13.73 7.62
CA HIS A 617 -14.82 -14.01 6.34
C HIS A 617 -14.19 -15.25 5.69
N LYS A 618 -12.87 -15.38 5.79
CA LYS A 618 -12.19 -16.55 5.25
C LYS A 618 -12.60 -17.84 5.95
N LEU A 619 -12.62 -17.85 7.28
CA LEU A 619 -13.04 -19.01 8.07
C LEU A 619 -14.50 -19.40 7.76
N LYS A 620 -15.38 -18.42 7.54
CA LYS A 620 -16.78 -18.64 7.10
C LYS A 620 -16.86 -19.27 5.72
N GLU A 621 -16.07 -18.81 4.75
CA GLU A 621 -15.98 -19.44 3.41
C GLU A 621 -15.52 -20.91 3.48
N LEU A 622 -14.62 -21.21 4.43
CA LEU A 622 -14.14 -22.57 4.68
C LEU A 622 -15.18 -23.47 5.37
N GLY A 623 -16.37 -22.93 5.68
CA GLY A 623 -17.51 -23.65 6.26
C GLY A 623 -17.50 -23.73 7.78
N ILE A 624 -16.70 -22.91 8.48
CA ILE A 624 -16.69 -22.90 9.94
C ILE A 624 -17.98 -22.26 10.47
N GLN A 625 -18.64 -22.97 11.38
CA GLN A 625 -19.82 -22.51 12.11
C GLN A 625 -19.55 -22.67 13.61
N ASP A 626 -19.15 -21.58 14.25
CA ASP A 626 -18.81 -21.56 15.67
C ASP A 626 -19.31 -20.26 16.33
N ALA A 627 -20.05 -20.39 17.43
CA ALA A 627 -20.65 -19.23 18.09
C ALA A 627 -19.61 -18.28 18.70
N ARG A 628 -18.45 -18.80 19.16
CA ARG A 628 -17.37 -17.97 19.72
C ARG A 628 -16.71 -17.15 18.62
N LEU A 629 -16.50 -17.73 17.45
CA LEU A 629 -15.98 -17.05 16.27
C LEU A 629 -16.89 -15.90 15.85
N GLU A 630 -18.19 -16.17 15.71
CA GLU A 630 -19.21 -15.15 15.39
C GLU A 630 -19.20 -14.01 16.42
N ASN A 631 -19.15 -14.35 17.71
CA ASN A 631 -19.10 -13.35 18.76
C ASN A 631 -17.79 -12.54 18.75
N GLN A 632 -16.64 -13.14 18.45
CA GLN A 632 -15.39 -12.38 18.28
C GLN A 632 -15.47 -11.43 17.08
N ALA A 633 -16.13 -11.83 15.99
CA ALA A 633 -16.36 -10.97 14.84
C ALA A 633 -17.24 -9.76 15.18
N THR A 634 -18.29 -9.97 15.97
CA THR A 634 -19.10 -8.87 16.51
C THR A 634 -18.24 -7.85 17.24
N VAL A 635 -17.42 -8.31 18.18
CA VAL A 635 -16.63 -7.37 18.98
C VAL A 635 -15.54 -6.69 18.16
N CYS A 636 -14.88 -7.41 17.24
CA CYS A 636 -13.91 -6.79 16.33
C CYS A 636 -14.56 -5.71 15.46
N ALA A 637 -15.74 -5.96 14.90
CA ALA A 637 -16.47 -5.01 14.06
C ALA A 637 -16.92 -3.76 14.82
N LEU A 638 -17.28 -3.91 16.10
CA LEU A 638 -17.63 -2.80 17.00
C LEU A 638 -16.40 -1.98 17.44
N GLU A 639 -15.22 -2.59 17.47
CA GLU A 639 -13.99 -1.96 17.94
C GLU A 639 -13.12 -1.32 16.83
N VAL A 640 -13.51 -1.41 15.56
CA VAL A 640 -12.85 -0.70 14.44
C VAL A 640 -13.37 0.73 14.34
N ALA A 641 -12.53 1.72 14.04
CA ALA A 641 -12.93 3.11 13.88
C ALA A 641 -12.91 3.54 12.40
N PRO A 642 -14.07 3.91 11.80
CA PRO A 642 -15.43 3.84 12.36
C PRO A 642 -15.95 2.39 12.47
N PRO A 643 -16.92 2.13 13.38
CA PRO A 643 -17.52 0.79 13.54
C PRO A 643 -18.15 0.28 12.24
N ILE A 644 -18.34 -1.03 12.13
CA ILE A 644 -19.03 -1.68 11.01
C ILE A 644 -20.33 -2.33 11.54
N PRO A 645 -21.44 -1.56 11.70
CA PRO A 645 -22.64 -2.04 12.38
C PRO A 645 -23.33 -3.21 11.67
N GLU A 646 -23.32 -3.26 10.34
CA GLU A 646 -23.96 -4.32 9.56
C GLU A 646 -23.31 -5.69 9.84
N LEU A 647 -21.97 -5.72 9.86
CA LEU A 647 -21.22 -6.92 10.19
C LEU A 647 -21.39 -7.30 11.66
N ALA A 648 -21.31 -6.33 12.57
CA ALA A 648 -21.50 -6.57 14.00
C ALA A 648 -22.87 -7.21 14.27
N LEU A 649 -23.92 -6.66 13.66
CA LEU A 649 -25.29 -7.12 13.81
C LEU A 649 -25.46 -8.55 13.27
N SER A 650 -25.10 -8.78 12.01
CA SER A 650 -25.23 -10.10 11.37
C SER A 650 -24.44 -11.19 12.12
N ALA A 651 -23.18 -10.93 12.50
CA ALA A 651 -22.37 -11.88 13.27
C ALA A 651 -22.96 -12.15 14.66
N SER A 652 -23.46 -11.11 15.35
CA SER A 652 -24.03 -11.29 16.69
C SER A 652 -25.33 -12.11 16.69
N GLN A 653 -26.15 -11.94 15.64
CA GLN A 653 -27.34 -12.74 15.42
C GLN A 653 -26.95 -14.21 15.22
N ASN A 654 -25.96 -14.48 14.36
CA ASN A 654 -25.45 -15.82 14.13
C ASN A 654 -24.91 -16.46 15.43
N ALA A 655 -24.12 -15.72 16.22
CA ALA A 655 -23.58 -16.22 17.48
C ALA A 655 -24.68 -16.74 18.43
N VAL A 656 -25.72 -15.92 18.60
CA VAL A 656 -26.87 -16.23 19.45
C VAL A 656 -27.73 -17.36 18.86
N THR A 657 -27.89 -17.41 17.53
CA THR A 657 -28.61 -18.50 16.86
C THR A 657 -27.90 -19.83 17.02
N ILE A 658 -26.57 -19.85 16.98
CA ILE A 658 -25.77 -21.07 17.14
C ILE A 658 -25.73 -21.53 18.60
N ASP A 659 -25.48 -20.62 19.55
CA ASP A 659 -25.48 -20.91 20.98
C ASP A 659 -26.09 -19.75 21.79
N PRO A 660 -27.37 -19.84 22.21
CA PRO A 660 -28.03 -18.76 22.92
C PRO A 660 -27.73 -18.71 24.43
N LYS A 661 -26.96 -19.67 24.97
CA LYS A 661 -26.74 -19.80 26.42
C LYS A 661 -25.85 -18.68 27.01
N PRO A 662 -24.75 -18.25 26.37
CA PRO A 662 -23.87 -17.26 26.97
C PRO A 662 -24.49 -15.86 26.96
N GLY A 663 -24.70 -15.28 28.15
CA GLY A 663 -25.25 -13.92 28.28
C GLY A 663 -24.39 -12.85 27.58
N MET A 664 -23.08 -13.06 27.47
CA MET A 664 -22.18 -12.17 26.74
C MET A 664 -22.50 -12.05 25.25
N TYR A 665 -23.04 -13.08 24.60
CA TYR A 665 -23.40 -13.00 23.18
C TYR A 665 -24.60 -12.06 22.98
N TRP A 666 -25.57 -12.15 23.89
CA TRP A 666 -26.71 -11.24 23.93
C TRP A 666 -26.31 -9.79 24.24
N ALA A 667 -25.36 -9.58 25.14
CA ALA A 667 -24.85 -8.24 25.44
C ALA A 667 -24.12 -7.62 24.24
N ASN A 668 -23.29 -8.40 23.52
CA ASN A 668 -22.62 -7.90 22.31
C ASN A 668 -23.61 -7.66 21.17
N ARG A 669 -24.65 -8.50 21.03
CA ARG A 669 -25.77 -8.25 20.11
C ARG A 669 -26.51 -6.96 20.43
N ALA A 670 -26.76 -6.70 21.71
CA ALA A 670 -27.43 -5.48 22.14
C ALA A 670 -26.67 -4.22 21.71
N ILE A 671 -25.34 -4.24 21.84
CA ILE A 671 -24.49 -3.16 21.34
C ILE A 671 -24.54 -3.06 19.81
N ALA A 672 -24.50 -4.18 19.10
CA ALA A 672 -24.62 -4.18 17.64
C ALA A 672 -25.94 -3.56 17.16
N GLU A 673 -27.08 -3.91 17.77
CA GLU A 673 -28.39 -3.30 17.48
C GLU A 673 -28.40 -1.80 17.81
N PHE A 674 -27.73 -1.38 18.90
CA PHE A 674 -27.60 0.03 19.28
C PHE A 674 -26.85 0.84 18.21
N PHE A 675 -25.69 0.36 17.75
CA PHE A 675 -24.91 1.04 16.71
C PHE A 675 -25.53 0.94 15.32
N TYR A 676 -26.34 -0.09 15.06
CA TYR A 676 -27.15 -0.19 13.85
C TYR A 676 -28.32 0.80 13.84
N GLY A 677 -28.66 1.39 15.00
CA GLY A 677 -29.65 2.45 15.13
C GLY A 677 -31.00 2.02 15.74
N ASP A 678 -31.13 0.79 16.25
CA ASP A 678 -32.36 0.32 16.90
C ASP A 678 -32.19 0.11 18.41
N ARG A 679 -32.43 1.19 19.15
CA ARG A 679 -32.30 1.24 20.62
C ARG A 679 -33.34 0.38 21.35
N THR A 680 -34.50 0.16 20.74
CA THR A 680 -35.57 -0.65 21.32
C THR A 680 -35.15 -2.12 21.31
N ARG A 681 -34.64 -2.62 20.17
CA ARG A 681 -34.07 -3.96 20.04
C ARG A 681 -32.81 -4.16 20.86
N ALA A 682 -31.98 -3.13 20.97
CA ALA A 682 -30.81 -3.15 21.86
C ALA A 682 -31.21 -3.46 23.31
N TYR A 683 -32.22 -2.78 23.84
CA TYR A 683 -32.72 -3.07 25.19
C TYR A 683 -33.24 -4.52 25.31
N ASP A 684 -34.07 -4.96 24.36
CA ASP A 684 -34.66 -6.30 24.39
C ASP A 684 -33.56 -7.40 24.39
N ALA A 685 -32.45 -7.17 23.68
CA ALA A 685 -31.28 -8.05 23.71
C ALA A 685 -30.50 -7.97 25.04
N PHE A 686 -30.38 -6.80 25.66
CA PHE A 686 -29.73 -6.66 26.97
C PHE A 686 -30.46 -7.42 28.08
N VAL A 687 -31.80 -7.46 28.07
CA VAL A 687 -32.60 -8.23 29.04
C VAL A 687 -32.26 -9.72 29.00
N LEU A 688 -31.86 -10.23 27.84
CA LEU A 688 -31.44 -11.61 27.64
C LEU A 688 -29.98 -11.87 28.09
N ALA A 689 -29.28 -10.86 28.61
CA ALA A 689 -27.95 -10.91 29.19
C ALA A 689 -27.96 -10.57 30.70
N PRO A 690 -28.63 -11.35 31.57
CA PRO A 690 -28.88 -11.00 32.97
C PRO A 690 -27.60 -10.83 33.80
N GLU A 691 -26.51 -11.49 33.42
CA GLU A 691 -25.19 -11.35 34.08
C GLU A 691 -24.60 -9.94 33.86
N VAL A 692 -24.80 -9.37 32.67
CA VAL A 692 -24.30 -8.04 32.32
C VAL A 692 -25.21 -6.97 32.93
N THR A 693 -26.53 -7.11 32.80
CA THR A 693 -27.47 -6.12 33.32
C THR A 693 -27.41 -6.02 34.84
N LYS A 694 -27.33 -7.14 35.58
CA LYS A 694 -27.18 -7.12 37.05
C LYS A 694 -25.94 -6.35 37.50
N VAL A 695 -24.83 -6.46 36.77
CA VAL A 695 -23.58 -5.73 37.08
C VAL A 695 -23.75 -4.23 36.77
N LEU A 696 -24.41 -3.88 35.67
CA LEU A 696 -24.69 -2.49 35.31
C LEU A 696 -25.63 -1.81 36.32
N GLU A 697 -26.59 -2.55 36.88
CA GLU A 697 -27.59 -2.04 37.81
C GLU A 697 -27.12 -1.95 39.28
N ALA A 698 -26.01 -2.64 39.60
CA ALA A 698 -25.47 -2.72 40.96
C ALA A 698 -25.03 -1.35 41.54
N PRO A 699 -25.14 -1.15 42.88
CA PRO A 699 -24.72 0.08 43.55
C PRO A 699 -23.22 0.37 43.41
N GLU A 700 -22.82 1.64 43.43
CA GLU A 700 -21.41 2.05 43.41
C GLU A 700 -20.63 1.41 44.57
N GLY A 701 -19.45 0.86 44.29
CA GLY A 701 -18.60 0.17 45.28
C GLY A 701 -18.78 -1.35 45.39
N SER A 702 -19.76 -1.94 44.69
CA SER A 702 -20.00 -3.40 44.65
C SER A 702 -19.41 -4.11 43.42
N LEU A 703 -18.59 -3.40 42.63
CA LEU A 703 -18.04 -3.89 41.37
C LEU A 703 -16.97 -4.98 41.58
N PRO A 704 -16.91 -6.00 40.70
CA PRO A 704 -15.76 -6.90 40.63
C PRO A 704 -14.47 -6.10 40.37
N GLN A 705 -13.35 -6.46 41.02
CA GLN A 705 -12.05 -5.81 40.83
C GLN A 705 -11.50 -5.90 39.37
N GLU A 706 -12.14 -6.67 38.49
CA GLU A 706 -11.84 -6.79 37.04
C GLU A 706 -12.81 -5.98 36.13
N GLY A 707 -13.33 -4.84 36.61
CA GLY A 707 -14.49 -4.10 36.07
C GLY A 707 -14.41 -3.44 34.67
N ARG A 708 -13.32 -3.58 33.89
CA ARG A 708 -13.16 -2.83 32.62
C ARG A 708 -14.08 -3.26 31.48
N ARG A 709 -14.56 -4.52 31.46
CA ARG A 709 -15.40 -5.04 30.37
C ARG A 709 -16.85 -4.57 30.46
N PHE A 710 -17.39 -4.41 31.67
CA PHE A 710 -18.80 -4.06 31.85
C PHE A 710 -19.07 -2.57 31.62
N GLU A 711 -18.07 -1.72 31.91
CA GLU A 711 -18.08 -0.28 31.60
C GLU A 711 -18.41 0.03 30.13
N PHE A 712 -17.95 -0.81 29.19
CA PHE A 712 -18.24 -0.67 27.75
C PHE A 712 -19.75 -0.71 27.42
N TYR A 713 -20.55 -1.42 28.23
CA TYR A 713 -22.00 -1.60 27.98
C TYR A 713 -22.86 -0.51 28.64
N SER A 714 -22.30 0.35 29.50
CA SER A 714 -23.06 1.27 30.36
C SER A 714 -23.85 2.33 29.58
N ILE A 715 -23.19 3.00 28.63
CA ILE A 715 -23.80 4.06 27.80
C ILE A 715 -24.88 3.47 26.88
N PRO A 716 -24.62 2.43 26.05
CA PRO A 716 -25.64 1.82 25.21
C PRO A 716 -26.85 1.32 26.02
N TYR A 717 -26.61 0.69 27.18
CA TYR A 717 -27.70 0.20 28.03
C TYR A 717 -28.59 1.33 28.53
N SER A 718 -27.99 2.38 29.11
CA SER A 718 -28.71 3.50 29.70
C SER A 718 -29.52 4.28 28.68
N LEU A 719 -28.95 4.55 27.50
CA LEU A 719 -29.65 5.22 26.40
C LEU A 719 -30.79 4.36 25.82
N SER A 720 -30.63 3.03 25.79
CA SER A 720 -31.69 2.11 25.33
C SER A 720 -32.87 2.07 26.30
N ILE A 721 -32.62 2.12 27.62
CA ILE A 721 -33.67 2.26 28.64
C ILE A 721 -34.39 3.60 28.50
N TYR A 722 -33.63 4.68 28.30
CA TYR A 722 -34.21 6.01 28.11
C TYR A 722 -35.16 6.05 26.91
N GLU A 723 -34.81 5.41 25.79
CA GLU A 723 -35.69 5.33 24.62
C GLU A 723 -37.00 4.55 24.92
N LYS A 724 -36.92 3.42 25.65
CA LYS A 724 -38.12 2.69 26.11
C LYS A 724 -39.00 3.54 27.04
N ARG A 725 -38.40 4.34 27.92
CA ARG A 725 -39.14 5.28 28.81
C ARG A 725 -39.83 6.38 28.00
N LYS A 726 -39.19 6.90 26.94
CA LYS A 726 -39.79 7.90 26.05
C LYS A 726 -41.05 7.36 25.36
N GLN A 727 -41.05 6.08 25.00
CA GLN A 727 -42.22 5.38 24.43
C GLN A 727 -43.28 5.05 25.49
N ASN A 728 -42.88 4.73 26.72
CA ASN A 728 -43.76 4.42 27.84
C ASN A 728 -43.23 5.04 29.16
N PRO A 729 -43.76 6.19 29.60
CA PRO A 729 -43.28 6.89 30.81
C PRO A 729 -43.37 6.10 32.12
N LYS A 730 -44.16 5.01 32.16
CA LYS A 730 -44.29 4.11 33.32
C LYS A 730 -43.29 2.96 33.33
N PHE A 731 -42.43 2.87 32.30
CA PHE A 731 -41.53 1.74 32.09
C PHE A 731 -40.49 1.56 33.20
N ILE A 732 -39.88 2.65 33.66
CA ILE A 732 -38.89 2.68 34.74
C ILE A 732 -39.05 3.98 35.52
N ASP A 733 -38.78 3.97 36.83
CA ASP A 733 -38.79 5.20 37.64
C ASP A 733 -37.72 6.21 37.16
N ALA A 734 -38.05 7.51 37.20
CA ALA A 734 -37.18 8.57 36.69
C ALA A 734 -35.86 8.65 37.45
N ASN A 735 -35.90 8.56 38.78
CA ASN A 735 -34.68 8.63 39.61
C ASN A 735 -33.77 7.43 39.37
N THR A 736 -34.36 6.26 39.14
CA THR A 736 -33.60 5.04 38.81
C THR A 736 -32.87 5.18 37.47
N LEU A 737 -33.51 5.77 36.46
CA LEU A 737 -32.88 6.03 35.16
C LEU A 737 -31.81 7.13 35.23
N THR A 738 -32.06 8.20 35.99
CA THR A 738 -31.07 9.25 36.24
C THR A 738 -29.77 8.66 36.80
N ARG A 739 -29.88 7.77 37.79
CA ARG A 739 -28.72 7.05 38.35
C ARG A 739 -27.94 6.25 37.30
N TYR A 740 -28.63 5.60 36.35
CA TYR A 740 -27.94 4.84 35.29
C TYR A 740 -27.21 5.75 34.30
N LEU A 741 -27.82 6.86 33.90
CA LEU A 741 -27.22 7.84 33.00
C LEU A 741 -26.03 8.58 33.65
N GLU A 742 -26.13 8.95 34.93
CA GLU A 742 -25.01 9.52 35.69
C GLU A 742 -23.83 8.54 35.78
N LYS A 743 -24.11 7.27 36.10
CA LYS A 743 -23.11 6.20 36.11
C LYS A 743 -22.46 6.02 34.73
N ALA A 744 -23.22 6.16 33.65
CA ALA A 744 -22.69 6.10 32.28
C ALA A 744 -21.70 7.25 32.01
N LEU A 745 -21.96 8.48 32.46
CA LEU A 745 -21.04 9.63 32.34
C LEU A 745 -19.74 9.45 33.15
N LEU A 746 -19.80 8.75 34.28
CA LEU A 746 -18.64 8.48 35.13
C LEU A 746 -17.70 7.41 34.58
N THR A 747 -18.07 6.74 33.48
CA THR A 747 -17.28 5.69 32.85
C THR A 747 -15.99 6.26 32.26
N LYS A 748 -14.83 5.87 32.81
CA LYS A 748 -13.50 6.37 32.39
C LYS A 748 -12.74 5.42 31.47
N VAL A 749 -13.19 4.18 31.32
CA VAL A 749 -12.49 3.16 30.52
C VAL A 749 -13.34 2.73 29.32
N GLY A 750 -12.72 2.71 28.15
CA GLY A 750 -12.92 1.55 27.28
C GLY A 750 -13.46 1.76 25.88
N LEU A 751 -13.52 2.97 25.31
CA LEU A 751 -13.91 3.12 23.90
C LEU A 751 -13.19 4.30 23.25
N HIS A 752 -12.23 4.01 22.36
CA HIS A 752 -11.84 4.96 21.32
C HIS A 752 -13.00 5.23 20.32
N LEU A 753 -14.16 4.54 20.45
CA LEU A 753 -15.23 4.50 19.45
C LEU A 753 -16.57 5.10 19.89
N LEU A 754 -16.80 5.35 21.19
CA LEU A 754 -17.95 6.14 21.63
C LEU A 754 -17.54 7.61 21.54
N THR A 755 -17.97 8.22 20.44
CA THR A 755 -17.79 9.62 20.12
C THR A 755 -18.28 10.52 21.26
N GLN A 756 -17.68 11.71 21.36
CA GLN A 756 -18.16 12.81 22.20
C GLN A 756 -19.69 13.05 22.04
N SER A 757 -20.25 12.70 20.87
CA SER A 757 -21.69 12.76 20.61
C SER A 757 -22.53 11.88 21.54
N PHE A 758 -22.10 10.66 21.91
CA PHE A 758 -22.91 9.81 22.79
C PHE A 758 -22.92 10.32 24.23
N PHE A 759 -21.82 10.91 24.70
CA PHE A 759 -21.80 11.62 25.98
C PHE A 759 -22.75 12.83 25.96
N GLN A 760 -22.75 13.60 24.87
CA GLN A 760 -23.72 14.69 24.68
C GLN A 760 -25.17 14.19 24.67
N GLU A 761 -25.44 13.01 24.10
CA GLU A 761 -26.76 12.40 24.14
C GLU A 761 -27.18 11.97 25.56
N VAL A 762 -26.25 11.43 26.35
CA VAL A 762 -26.50 11.10 27.77
C VAL A 762 -26.79 12.38 28.56
N GLU A 763 -26.02 13.45 28.35
CA GLU A 763 -26.27 14.77 28.96
C GLU A 763 -27.63 15.34 28.55
N ALA A 764 -28.01 15.20 27.28
CA ALA A 764 -29.32 15.63 26.79
C ALA A 764 -30.45 14.83 27.44
N ALA A 765 -30.30 13.51 27.58
CA ALA A 765 -31.27 12.66 28.27
C ALA A 765 -31.43 13.03 29.76
N LEU A 766 -30.33 13.36 30.44
CA LEU A 766 -30.38 13.87 31.83
C LEU A 766 -31.11 15.21 31.93
N LYS A 767 -30.85 16.15 31.00
CA LYS A 767 -31.55 17.44 30.94
C LYS A 767 -33.06 17.29 30.72
N ASP A 768 -33.45 16.36 29.86
CA ASP A 768 -34.85 16.03 29.60
C ASP A 768 -35.54 15.46 30.86
N LEU A 769 -34.87 14.53 31.56
CA LEU A 769 -35.40 13.94 32.80
C LEU A 769 -35.48 14.93 33.97
N ALA A 770 -34.56 15.89 34.05
CA ALA A 770 -34.51 16.92 35.08
C ALA A 770 -35.44 18.12 34.83
N GLY A 771 -36.20 18.14 33.72
CA GLY A 771 -37.11 19.25 33.40
C GLY A 771 -36.40 20.55 33.01
N GLY A 772 -35.21 20.47 32.39
CA GLY A 772 -34.49 21.63 31.87
C GLY A 772 -33.55 22.36 32.85
N ALA A 773 -33.36 21.86 34.07
CA ALA A 773 -32.39 22.40 35.02
C ALA A 773 -31.38 21.34 35.46
N VAL A 774 -30.27 21.22 34.73
CA VAL A 774 -29.06 20.54 35.23
C VAL A 774 -28.08 21.63 35.61
N ASN A 775 -27.89 21.85 36.91
CA ASN A 775 -26.81 22.69 37.41
C ASN A 775 -25.50 21.90 37.34
N SER A 776 -24.60 22.42 36.48
CA SER A 776 -23.15 22.18 36.32
C SER A 776 -22.62 20.77 36.50
#